data_AF-A0AAW5ZNM6-F1
#
_entry.id   AF-A0AAW5ZNM6-F1
#
_cell.length_a   1.000
_cell.length_b   1.000
_cell.length_c   1.000
_cell.angle_alpha   90.00
_cell.angle_beta   90.00
_cell.angle_gamma   90.00
#
_symmetry.space_group_name_H-M   'P 1'
#
loop_
_entity.id
_entity.type
_entity.pdbx_description
1 polymer ?
#
loop_
_entity_poly.entity_id
_entity_poly.type
_entity_poly.pdbx_seq_one_letter_code
_entity_poly.pdbx_strand_id
1 'polypeptide(L)'
;MAVLAMALLAFAFARPAAALQVDFLPKPDPVDGKTFRVLCFHDIRDNLRASFETLPDPFAIDTKMLTNMFSWLQANGYHPVTLDQIGEARRGGKPLPSRPILLTFDDGYESHYSKVFPLLKQFRFPAVFALVTQWTDAPPGAKVKLSDKQIVGRDFFMNWDQIREIQASGLVEFATHTHDMHHGMLGNPQGNEMPAASTHVYLPKLGRYETDDEYRKRVRGDLQLSVDIIRKQTGANVQSVVWPYGAHNLMLDQEAANVGLKYMLTLEPGPNTPETPLTAIRRSLISYDIDTGNLERSLREPLTHHGEINPVQRVVQVDMDYIYDPDPRQQEANLGLLIERIKDLAPKVVYLQAFADPKGDGAVDSVYFPNRRMPMRADLFSRVAWQLKTRAKVEVYAWLPMLAFKLPDGNPAATHLVRALPGAPEKQKTGKPPRLSPFDPEARRMIRDIYEDLAKYAIFDGILFHDDGVLDDYEDASPAALKAYEAMGLPGDINAIRRSPELMQKWTRGKTAALIALTHELIGVVQGYQNGRDMLTARNIFASTVLDPEAEKWTAQNYDDFLQAYDYVALEAMPYMENAHDPKDWMAKLVAAVGKHRDGLRKTIFELQAVDWREHDKPVPTPELRDQMRRLRTAGALNYGYYPDDFIAGRPDTEVLREVMSMKTTIETRRVPSRAEELKAIPPTVAPGAANGAPRNPVAESGGQATGPGG
;
A
#
# COMPACT_ATOMS: atom_id res chain seq x y z
N MET A 1 -11.32 -5.36 89.20
CA MET A 1 -11.56 -6.75 88.75
C MET A 1 -12.53 -6.71 87.57
N ALA A 2 -12.29 -7.56 86.57
CA ALA A 2 -13.21 -8.06 85.55
C ALA A 2 -13.72 -7.09 84.44
N VAL A 3 -12.97 -7.11 83.34
CA VAL A 3 -13.36 -7.21 81.91
C VAL A 3 -14.87 -7.19 81.59
N LEU A 4 -15.28 -6.26 80.72
CA LEU A 4 -16.37 -6.48 79.75
C LEU A 4 -16.04 -5.79 78.42
N ALA A 5 -16.31 -6.50 77.33
CA ALA A 5 -15.77 -6.28 75.99
C ALA A 5 -16.26 -5.02 75.26
N MET A 6 -15.34 -4.32 74.59
CA MET A 6 -15.62 -3.30 73.58
C MET A 6 -15.90 -3.97 72.24
N ALA A 7 -17.14 -3.89 71.76
CA ALA A 7 -17.48 -4.11 70.36
C ALA A 7 -17.43 -2.76 69.63
N LEU A 8 -16.30 -2.46 68.98
CA LEU A 8 -16.18 -1.34 68.04
C LEU A 8 -16.56 -1.83 66.64
N LEU A 9 -17.69 -1.33 66.14
CA LEU A 9 -18.10 -1.47 64.74
C LEU A 9 -16.99 -0.95 63.82
N ALA A 10 -16.31 -1.86 63.12
CA ALA A 10 -15.47 -1.51 61.99
C ALA A 10 -16.39 -1.17 60.79
N PHE A 11 -16.62 0.11 60.54
CA PHE A 11 -17.08 0.57 59.24
C PHE A 11 -15.96 0.33 58.22
N ALA A 12 -16.03 -0.81 57.53
CA ALA A 12 -15.24 -1.05 56.34
C ALA A 12 -15.68 -0.03 55.28
N PHE A 13 -14.87 1.00 55.05
CA PHE A 13 -14.94 1.78 53.82
C PHE A 13 -14.61 0.83 52.67
N ALA A 14 -15.65 0.28 52.03
CA ALA A 14 -15.51 -0.36 50.74
C ALA A 14 -14.87 0.65 49.80
N ARG A 15 -13.64 0.38 49.36
CA ARG A 15 -13.06 1.07 48.22
C ARG A 15 -14.08 0.94 47.07
N PRO A 16 -14.49 2.03 46.42
CA PRO A 16 -15.32 1.89 45.23
C PRO A 16 -14.55 0.97 44.28
N ALA A 17 -15.20 -0.12 43.86
CA ALA A 17 -14.68 -0.96 42.80
C ALA A 17 -14.30 -0.01 41.67
N ALA A 18 -13.02 0.02 41.31
CA ALA A 18 -12.56 0.81 40.17
C ALA A 18 -13.46 0.42 39.02
N ALA A 19 -14.30 1.36 38.57
CA ALA A 19 -15.03 1.17 37.33
C ALA A 19 -13.96 0.76 36.31
N LEU A 20 -14.05 -0.46 35.79
CA LEU A 20 -13.20 -0.87 34.68
C LEU A 20 -13.48 0.12 33.57
N GLN A 21 -12.63 1.15 33.45
CA GLN A 21 -12.49 1.87 32.20
C GLN A 21 -12.06 0.80 31.22
N VAL A 22 -12.97 0.46 30.31
CA VAL A 22 -12.64 -0.37 29.15
C VAL A 22 -11.68 0.48 28.33
N ASP A 23 -10.37 0.19 28.45
CA ASP A 23 -9.36 0.76 27.56
C ASP A 23 -9.60 0.13 26.18
N PHE A 24 -10.13 0.94 25.26
CA PHE A 24 -10.42 0.52 23.89
C PHE A 24 -9.16 0.51 23.01
N LEU A 25 -8.02 0.98 23.52
CA LEU A 25 -6.75 0.95 22.80
C LEU A 25 -6.05 -0.40 23.00
N PRO A 26 -5.18 -0.80 22.05
CA PRO A 26 -4.31 -1.95 22.24
C PRO A 26 -3.50 -1.87 23.53
N LYS A 27 -3.08 -3.03 24.04
CA LYS A 27 -2.21 -3.08 25.23
C LYS A 27 -0.91 -2.30 24.95
N PRO A 28 -0.32 -1.66 25.97
CA PRO A 28 1.00 -1.07 25.84
C PRO A 28 2.05 -2.08 25.38
N ASP A 29 3.08 -1.59 24.68
CA ASP A 29 4.19 -2.41 24.21
C ASP A 29 4.90 -3.13 25.38
N PRO A 30 5.47 -4.33 25.12
CA PRO A 30 6.22 -5.07 26.14
C PRO A 30 7.46 -4.31 26.61
N VAL A 31 7.77 -4.43 27.90
CA VAL A 31 9.01 -3.89 28.50
C VAL A 31 10.10 -4.97 28.45
N ASP A 32 10.53 -5.32 27.24
CA ASP A 32 11.53 -6.35 26.95
C ASP A 32 12.97 -5.79 26.81
N GLY A 33 13.14 -4.48 26.98
CA GLY A 33 14.41 -3.77 26.81
C GLY A 33 14.85 -3.64 25.34
N LYS A 34 13.98 -3.94 24.38
CA LYS A 34 14.28 -3.97 22.94
C LYS A 34 13.20 -3.30 22.09
N THR A 35 11.93 -3.38 22.46
CA THR A 35 10.80 -2.79 21.74
C THR A 35 10.74 -1.28 21.97
N PHE A 36 10.59 -0.50 20.90
CA PHE A 36 10.52 0.97 20.97
C PHE A 36 9.54 1.58 19.97
N ARG A 37 9.16 2.85 20.21
CA ARG A 37 8.35 3.68 19.32
C ARG A 37 9.17 4.79 18.70
N VAL A 38 8.76 5.29 17.54
CA VAL A 38 9.41 6.44 16.89
C VAL A 38 8.35 7.44 16.46
N LEU A 39 8.57 8.72 16.74
CA LEU A 39 7.73 9.81 16.27
C LEU A 39 8.44 10.59 15.17
N CYS A 40 7.73 10.82 14.07
CA CYS A 40 8.21 11.60 12.93
C CYS A 40 7.57 12.98 12.90
N PHE A 41 8.38 14.01 13.10
CA PHE A 41 8.00 15.42 13.00
C PHE A 41 8.59 16.05 11.74
N HIS A 42 7.91 17.07 11.20
CA HIS A 42 8.42 17.88 10.09
C HIS A 42 8.67 19.31 10.58
N ASP A 43 7.91 20.29 10.09
CA ASP A 43 8.08 21.71 10.41
C ASP A 43 7.31 22.13 11.67
N ILE A 44 7.84 23.11 12.40
CA ILE A 44 7.22 23.69 13.59
C ILE A 44 6.90 25.17 13.34
N ARG A 45 5.61 25.48 13.17
CA ARG A 45 5.13 26.83 12.80
C ARG A 45 4.16 27.37 13.84
N ASP A 46 4.38 28.61 14.26
CA ASP A 46 3.43 29.30 15.13
C ASP A 46 2.25 29.81 14.30
N ASN A 47 1.04 29.80 14.87
CA ASN A 47 -0.18 30.24 14.18
C ASN A 47 -0.49 29.43 12.91
N LEU A 48 -0.22 28.12 12.95
CA LEU A 48 -0.32 27.21 11.80
C LEU A 48 -1.62 27.35 10.99
N ARG A 49 -2.78 27.49 11.65
CA ARG A 49 -4.09 27.66 10.98
C ARG A 49 -4.14 28.88 10.06
N ALA A 50 -3.46 29.98 10.43
CA ALA A 50 -3.39 31.17 9.60
C ALA A 50 -2.44 30.99 8.40
N SER A 51 -1.41 30.13 8.53
CA SER A 51 -0.49 29.84 7.43
C SER A 51 -1.06 28.86 6.38
N PHE A 52 -2.14 28.14 6.67
CA PHE A 52 -2.75 27.22 5.68
C PHE A 52 -3.25 27.93 4.41
N GLU A 53 -3.57 29.23 4.50
CA GLU A 53 -3.98 30.03 3.35
C GLU A 53 -2.83 30.32 2.38
N THR A 54 -1.59 30.34 2.86
CA THR A 54 -0.41 30.78 2.10
C THR A 54 0.63 29.68 1.88
N LEU A 55 0.74 28.72 2.81
CA LEU A 55 1.63 27.57 2.74
C LEU A 55 0.99 26.38 3.49
N PRO A 56 0.02 25.67 2.87
CA PRO A 56 -0.61 24.52 3.48
C PRO A 56 0.41 23.41 3.69
N ASP A 57 0.51 22.96 4.94
CA ASP A 57 1.42 21.90 5.36
C ASP A 57 0.69 21.00 6.37
N PRO A 58 0.20 19.82 5.94
CA PRO A 58 -0.52 18.92 6.81
C PRO A 58 0.37 18.22 7.84
N PHE A 59 1.70 18.36 7.75
CA PHE A 59 2.66 17.69 8.63
C PHE A 59 3.35 18.66 9.60
N ALA A 60 3.09 19.96 9.46
CA ALA A 60 3.55 20.94 10.42
C ALA A 60 2.69 20.93 11.70
N ILE A 61 3.31 21.25 12.84
CA ILE A 61 2.61 21.43 14.12
C ILE A 61 3.00 22.75 14.78
N ASP A 62 2.18 23.19 15.74
CA ASP A 62 2.45 24.39 16.53
C ASP A 62 3.50 24.14 17.62
N THR A 63 4.35 25.12 17.92
CA THR A 63 5.38 25.03 18.96
C THR A 63 4.80 24.69 20.34
N LYS A 64 3.61 25.22 20.66
CA LYS A 64 2.89 24.89 21.89
C LYS A 64 2.46 23.42 21.90
N MET A 65 2.02 22.89 20.75
CA MET A 65 1.68 21.47 20.63
C MET A 65 2.91 20.61 20.88
N LEU A 66 4.05 20.89 20.25
CA LEU A 66 5.30 20.17 20.48
C LEU A 66 5.70 20.18 21.97
N THR A 67 5.61 21.34 22.62
CA THR A 67 5.91 21.50 24.06
C THR A 67 4.97 20.66 24.92
N ASN A 68 3.68 20.63 24.59
CA ASN A 68 2.70 19.79 25.28
C ASN A 68 3.00 18.30 25.08
N MET A 69 3.39 17.87 23.88
CA MET A 69 3.75 16.49 23.59
C MET A 69 4.98 16.06 24.41
N PHE A 70 6.04 16.87 24.45
CA PHE A 70 7.23 16.54 25.26
C PHE A 70 6.91 16.45 26.75
N SER A 71 6.12 17.39 27.26
CA SER A 71 5.65 17.38 28.65
C SER A 71 4.79 16.15 28.95
N TRP A 72 3.91 15.77 28.02
CA TRP A 72 3.07 14.59 28.15
C TRP A 72 3.89 13.30 28.12
N LEU A 73 4.86 13.17 27.21
CA LEU A 73 5.77 12.02 27.14
C LEU A 73 6.51 11.85 28.46
N GLN A 74 7.09 12.92 29.00
CA GLN A 74 7.79 12.90 30.29
C GLN A 74 6.86 12.53 31.45
N ALA A 75 5.68 13.15 31.52
CA ALA A 75 4.69 12.88 32.58
C ALA A 75 4.15 11.43 32.52
N ASN A 76 4.14 10.81 31.34
CA ASN A 76 3.70 9.44 31.12
C ASN A 76 4.85 8.43 31.06
N GLY A 77 6.06 8.81 31.49
CA GLY A 77 7.18 7.89 31.65
C GLY A 77 7.73 7.31 30.34
N TYR A 78 7.56 8.03 29.22
CA TYR A 78 8.28 7.74 27.99
C TYR A 78 9.72 8.26 28.10
N HIS A 79 10.67 7.49 27.60
CA HIS A 79 12.09 7.79 27.70
C HIS A 79 12.69 7.96 26.32
N PRO A 80 13.00 9.21 25.92
CA PRO A 80 13.71 9.47 24.67
C PRO A 80 15.08 8.77 24.61
N VAL A 81 15.37 8.07 23.51
CA VAL A 81 16.60 7.26 23.31
C VAL A 81 17.32 7.63 22.01
N THR A 82 18.61 7.28 21.91
CA THR A 82 19.41 7.46 20.68
C THR A 82 19.38 6.20 19.80
N LEU A 83 19.74 6.35 18.51
CA LEU A 83 19.93 5.19 17.61
C LEU A 83 21.05 4.26 18.11
N ASP A 84 22.11 4.81 18.69
CA ASP A 84 23.18 4.00 19.29
C ASP A 84 22.69 3.12 20.45
N GLN A 85 21.84 3.65 21.33
CA GLN A 85 21.22 2.86 22.42
C GLN A 85 20.33 1.75 21.86
N ILE A 86 19.56 2.05 20.81
CA ILE A 86 18.74 1.06 20.11
C ILE A 86 19.62 -0.04 19.51
N GLY A 87 20.69 0.34 18.81
CA GLY A 87 21.64 -0.61 18.23
C GLY A 87 22.35 -1.46 19.27
N GLU A 88 22.77 -0.86 20.39
CA GLU A 88 23.41 -1.57 21.50
C GLU A 88 22.46 -2.61 22.11
N ALA A 89 21.22 -2.22 22.42
CA ALA A 89 20.20 -3.12 22.97
C ALA A 89 19.89 -4.29 22.02
N ARG A 90 19.79 -4.02 20.71
CA ARG A 90 19.58 -5.06 19.68
C ARG A 90 20.73 -6.07 19.62
N ARG A 91 21.97 -5.63 19.87
CA ARG A 91 23.16 -6.50 19.92
C ARG A 91 23.35 -7.22 21.27
N GLY A 92 22.40 -7.11 22.19
CA GLY A 92 22.48 -7.77 23.50
C GLY A 92 23.31 -7.01 24.54
N GLY A 93 23.64 -5.73 24.28
CA GLY A 93 24.24 -4.84 25.27
C GLY A 93 23.19 -4.30 26.25
N LYS A 94 23.35 -3.05 26.69
CA LYS A 94 22.44 -2.44 27.67
C LYS A 94 20.99 -2.40 27.15
N PRO A 95 19.99 -2.89 27.92
CA PRO A 95 18.60 -2.82 27.50
C PRO A 95 18.09 -1.38 27.46
N LEU A 96 17.13 -1.12 26.57
CA LEU A 96 16.38 0.13 26.52
C LEU A 96 15.59 0.35 27.82
N PRO A 97 15.37 1.61 28.24
CA PRO A 97 14.47 1.92 29.35
C PRO A 97 13.02 1.52 29.02
N SER A 98 12.13 1.53 30.01
CA SER A 98 10.70 1.32 29.78
C SER A 98 10.10 2.40 28.88
N ARG A 99 9.14 2.07 28.02
CA ARG A 99 8.51 3.01 27.07
C ARG A 99 9.55 3.84 26.28
N PRO A 100 10.55 3.20 25.66
CA PRO A 100 11.58 3.92 24.93
C PRO A 100 10.99 4.53 23.66
N ILE A 101 11.36 5.77 23.37
CA ILE A 101 10.86 6.52 22.22
C ILE A 101 12.01 7.21 21.48
N LEU A 102 12.05 7.12 20.16
CA LEU A 102 12.98 7.90 19.33
C LEU A 102 12.22 9.10 18.76
N LEU A 103 12.81 10.28 18.84
CA LEU A 103 12.26 11.50 18.26
C LEU A 103 13.02 11.82 16.97
N THR A 104 12.32 11.93 15.84
CA THR A 104 12.93 12.25 14.54
C THR A 104 12.29 13.49 13.94
N PHE A 105 13.11 14.32 13.30
CA PHE A 105 12.68 15.54 12.63
C PHE A 105 13.22 15.56 11.21
N ASP A 106 12.32 15.61 10.22
CA ASP A 106 12.63 15.40 8.81
C ASP A 106 12.77 16.74 8.06
N ASP A 107 13.44 16.71 6.91
CA ASP A 107 13.69 17.81 5.96
C ASP A 107 14.73 18.87 6.36
N GLY A 108 15.06 19.01 7.64
CA GLY A 108 16.06 19.98 8.11
C GLY A 108 15.57 21.44 8.11
N TYR A 109 14.29 21.67 8.41
CA TYR A 109 13.70 23.01 8.53
C TYR A 109 14.45 23.91 9.52
N GLU A 110 14.49 25.22 9.26
CA GLU A 110 15.10 26.20 10.18
C GLU A 110 14.48 26.14 11.59
N SER A 111 13.18 25.83 11.65
CA SER A 111 12.43 25.64 12.90
C SER A 111 13.01 24.55 13.81
N HIS A 112 13.73 23.58 13.25
CA HIS A 112 14.46 22.58 14.04
C HIS A 112 15.55 23.23 14.90
N TYR A 113 16.22 24.25 14.38
CA TYR A 113 17.19 25.03 15.13
C TYR A 113 16.52 26.03 16.07
N SER A 114 15.61 26.87 15.55
CA SER A 114 15.07 28.00 16.31
C SER A 114 14.05 27.59 17.38
N LYS A 115 13.38 26.44 17.23
CA LYS A 115 12.28 26.00 18.12
C LYS A 115 12.51 24.63 18.75
N VAL A 116 12.92 23.63 17.97
CA VAL A 116 13.08 22.26 18.49
C VAL A 116 14.33 22.13 19.36
N PHE A 117 15.49 22.58 18.90
CA PHE A 117 16.76 22.42 19.61
C PHE A 117 16.77 23.06 21.03
N PRO A 118 16.21 24.26 21.27
CA PRO A 118 16.03 24.78 22.63
C PRO A 118 15.22 23.88 23.54
N LEU A 119 14.13 23.29 23.03
CA LEU A 119 13.30 22.34 23.78
C LEU A 119 14.07 21.05 24.08
N LEU A 120 14.79 20.49 23.10
CA LEU A 120 15.65 19.32 23.32
C LEU A 120 16.67 19.57 24.43
N LYS A 121 17.30 20.75 24.47
CA LYS A 121 18.22 21.15 25.56
C LYS A 121 17.52 21.24 26.91
N GLN A 122 16.34 21.86 26.97
CA GLN A 122 15.58 22.04 28.20
C GLN A 122 15.13 20.69 28.80
N PHE A 123 14.63 19.78 27.96
CA PHE A 123 14.17 18.46 28.37
C PHE A 123 15.30 17.42 28.45
N ARG A 124 16.48 17.73 27.90
CA ARG A 124 17.62 16.81 27.69
C ARG A 124 17.21 15.58 26.89
N PHE A 125 16.41 15.79 25.85
CA PHE A 125 15.94 14.73 24.98
C PHE A 125 16.90 14.57 23.80
N PRO A 126 17.39 13.35 23.50
CA PRO A 126 18.05 13.07 22.24
C PRO A 126 17.05 13.08 21.08
N ALA A 127 17.54 13.38 19.88
CA ALA A 127 16.76 13.32 18.65
C ALA A 127 17.62 12.98 17.42
N VAL A 128 16.96 12.67 16.30
CA VAL A 128 17.57 12.53 14.97
C VAL A 128 17.03 13.62 14.05
N PHE A 129 17.91 14.38 13.40
CA PHE A 129 17.52 15.34 12.35
C PHE A 129 17.95 14.81 10.99
N ALA A 130 17.02 14.66 10.05
CA ALA A 130 17.29 14.15 8.71
C ALA A 130 17.39 15.30 7.70
N LEU A 131 18.51 15.39 7.00
CA LEU A 131 18.83 16.52 6.13
C LEU A 131 18.67 16.16 4.65
N VAL A 132 17.88 16.93 3.90
CA VAL A 132 17.97 16.95 2.44
C VAL A 132 19.15 17.86 2.08
N THR A 133 20.25 17.26 1.63
CA THR A 133 21.50 18.04 1.52
C THR A 133 21.47 19.04 0.38
N GLN A 134 20.74 18.82 -0.71
CA GLN A 134 20.59 19.83 -1.76
C GLN A 134 19.85 21.08 -1.24
N TRP A 135 18.81 20.91 -0.42
CA TRP A 135 18.08 22.04 0.18
C TRP A 135 18.94 22.79 1.19
N THR A 136 19.72 22.05 1.97
CA THR A 136 20.64 22.60 2.96
C THR A 136 21.85 23.29 2.30
N ASP A 137 22.38 22.77 1.20
CA ASP A 137 23.58 23.34 0.56
C ASP A 137 23.25 24.44 -0.46
N ALA A 138 21.97 24.68 -0.75
CA ALA A 138 21.56 25.75 -1.63
C ALA A 138 22.04 27.14 -1.11
N PRO A 139 22.49 28.03 -2.00
CA PRO A 139 23.15 29.27 -1.59
C PRO A 139 22.17 30.26 -0.94
N PRO A 140 22.65 31.18 -0.08
CA PRO A 140 21.82 32.22 0.51
C PRO A 140 21.03 33.00 -0.56
N GLY A 141 19.73 33.19 -0.31
CA GLY A 141 18.82 33.86 -1.25
C GLY A 141 18.29 32.98 -2.39
N ALA A 142 18.74 31.73 -2.51
CA ALA A 142 18.16 30.78 -3.45
C ALA A 142 16.70 30.45 -3.13
N LYS A 143 16.00 29.95 -4.15
CA LYS A 143 14.68 29.34 -4.02
C LYS A 143 14.81 27.83 -4.04
N VAL A 144 14.10 27.15 -3.16
CA VAL A 144 14.06 25.69 -3.05
C VAL A 144 12.66 25.23 -3.43
N LYS A 145 12.58 24.30 -4.39
CA LYS A 145 11.31 23.72 -4.85
C LYS A 145 11.01 22.48 -4.00
N LEU A 146 9.95 22.53 -3.18
CA LEU A 146 9.49 21.39 -2.37
C LEU A 146 8.50 20.52 -3.16
N SER A 147 7.73 21.17 -4.03
CA SER A 147 6.81 20.54 -4.97
C SER A 147 6.50 21.48 -6.13
N ASP A 148 5.74 21.03 -7.11
CA ASP A 148 5.22 21.89 -8.20
C ASP A 148 4.40 23.09 -7.71
N LYS A 149 3.85 23.02 -6.50
CA LYS A 149 3.00 24.05 -5.92
C LYS A 149 3.69 24.86 -4.82
N GLN A 150 4.88 24.45 -4.39
CA GLN A 150 5.55 25.05 -3.24
C GLN A 150 7.02 25.32 -3.54
N ILE A 151 7.35 26.60 -3.56
CA ILE A 151 8.72 27.11 -3.67
C ILE A 151 8.95 28.02 -2.48
N VAL A 152 9.96 27.69 -1.67
CA VAL A 152 10.32 28.43 -0.47
C VAL A 152 11.69 29.10 -0.64
N GLY A 153 12.02 30.04 0.24
CA GLY A 153 13.37 30.58 0.32
C GLY A 153 14.33 29.57 0.94
N ARG A 154 15.62 29.68 0.64
CA ARG A 154 16.64 28.85 1.30
C ARG A 154 16.59 28.97 2.83
N ASP A 155 16.28 30.14 3.36
CA ASP A 155 16.11 30.42 4.80
C ASP A 155 15.01 29.61 5.50
N PHE A 156 14.21 28.85 4.74
CA PHE A 156 13.27 27.87 5.28
C PHE A 156 13.94 26.65 5.92
N PHE A 157 15.21 26.41 5.61
CA PHE A 157 16.02 25.28 6.10
C PHE A 157 17.15 25.76 6.99
N MET A 158 17.64 24.90 7.90
CA MET A 158 18.83 25.21 8.70
C MET A 158 20.04 25.44 7.80
N ASN A 159 20.94 26.35 8.16
CA ASN A 159 22.25 26.49 7.53
C ASN A 159 23.32 25.62 8.23
N TRP A 160 24.47 25.46 7.58
CA TRP A 160 25.56 24.63 8.11
C TRP A 160 26.14 25.15 9.44
N ASP A 161 26.05 26.45 9.74
CA ASP A 161 26.50 26.98 11.02
C ASP A 161 25.58 26.53 12.16
N GLN A 162 24.26 26.62 11.95
CA GLN A 162 23.24 26.11 12.87
C GLN A 162 23.39 24.59 13.09
N ILE A 163 23.60 23.83 12.02
CA ILE A 163 23.80 22.38 12.06
C ILE A 163 25.07 22.02 12.85
N ARG A 164 26.18 22.76 12.65
CA ARG A 164 27.41 22.55 13.42
C ARG A 164 27.24 22.86 14.90
N GLU A 165 26.48 23.89 15.26
CA GLU A 165 26.15 24.17 16.67
C GLU A 165 25.34 23.02 17.29
N ILE A 166 24.34 22.52 16.57
CA ILE A 166 23.54 21.38 17.01
C ILE A 166 24.44 20.14 17.18
N GLN A 167 25.31 19.83 16.22
CA GLN A 167 26.25 18.70 16.31
C GLN A 167 27.14 18.81 17.55
N ALA A 168 27.67 20.00 17.84
CA ALA A 168 28.55 20.23 18.99
C ALA A 168 27.87 20.00 20.35
N SER A 169 26.53 20.00 20.40
CA SER A 169 25.78 19.73 21.63
C SER A 169 25.80 18.26 22.07
N GLY A 170 26.01 17.33 21.13
CA GLY A 170 25.91 15.89 21.36
C GLY A 170 24.47 15.38 21.62
N LEU A 171 23.44 16.23 21.49
CA LEU A 171 22.03 15.82 21.69
C LEU A 171 21.38 15.27 20.43
N VAL A 172 21.87 15.64 19.25
CA VAL A 172 21.24 15.31 17.97
C VAL A 172 22.19 14.50 17.10
N GLU A 173 21.68 13.42 16.53
CA GLU A 173 22.32 12.68 15.44
C GLU A 173 21.80 13.18 14.10
N PHE A 174 22.69 13.39 13.11
CA PHE A 174 22.29 13.73 11.75
C PHE A 174 22.16 12.50 10.86
N ALA A 175 20.99 12.34 10.27
CA ALA A 175 20.70 11.34 9.25
C ALA A 175 20.70 11.98 7.85
N THR A 176 20.96 11.17 6.82
CA THR A 176 20.69 11.60 5.44
C THR A 176 19.19 11.48 5.14
N HIS A 177 18.63 12.50 4.50
CA HIS A 177 17.31 12.44 3.86
C HIS A 177 17.48 12.52 2.33
N THR A 178 18.54 11.86 1.82
CA THR A 178 19.03 11.92 0.43
C THR A 178 19.72 13.25 0.08
N HIS A 179 20.33 13.33 -1.10
CA HIS A 179 20.83 14.59 -1.64
C HIS A 179 19.76 15.30 -2.46
N ASP A 180 19.28 14.63 -3.52
CA ASP A 180 18.33 15.14 -4.50
C ASP A 180 17.33 14.03 -4.92
N MET A 181 16.84 13.25 -3.95
CA MET A 181 15.78 12.26 -4.19
C MET A 181 14.52 12.52 -3.35
N HIS A 182 14.41 13.71 -2.75
CA HIS A 182 13.19 14.17 -2.07
C HIS A 182 12.25 14.94 -3.02
N HIS A 183 11.89 14.30 -4.13
CA HIS A 183 10.92 14.83 -5.08
C HIS A 183 10.26 13.70 -5.89
N GLY A 184 9.25 14.05 -6.68
CA GLY A 184 8.68 13.17 -7.68
C GLY A 184 9.59 13.05 -8.92
N MET A 185 9.78 11.84 -9.42
CA MET A 185 10.36 11.58 -10.74
C MET A 185 9.36 10.82 -11.60
N LEU A 186 9.49 10.99 -12.92
CA LEU A 186 8.61 10.33 -13.88
C LEU A 186 8.68 8.81 -13.73
N GLY A 187 7.60 8.21 -13.21
CA GLY A 187 7.51 6.78 -12.93
C GLY A 187 6.89 5.97 -14.06
N ASN A 188 6.32 6.59 -15.09
CA ASN A 188 5.74 5.92 -16.26
C ASN A 188 5.63 6.87 -17.47
N PRO A 189 5.44 6.36 -18.71
CA PRO A 189 5.39 7.20 -19.92
C PRO A 189 4.26 8.24 -19.96
N GLN A 190 3.22 8.08 -19.13
CA GLN A 190 2.04 8.94 -19.16
C GLN A 190 2.16 10.20 -18.28
N GLY A 191 3.22 10.34 -17.48
CA GLY A 191 3.44 11.57 -16.70
C GLY A 191 3.22 11.44 -15.19
N ASN A 192 3.08 10.25 -14.62
CA ASN A 192 3.00 10.15 -13.16
C ASN A 192 4.35 10.44 -12.53
N GLU A 193 4.39 11.36 -11.58
CA GLU A 193 5.55 11.57 -10.73
C GLU A 193 5.42 10.73 -9.44
N MET A 194 6.43 9.92 -9.15
CA MET A 194 6.50 8.99 -8.02
C MET A 194 7.80 9.22 -7.22
N PRO A 195 7.89 8.79 -5.95
CA PRO A 195 9.08 8.98 -5.12
C PRO A 195 10.40 8.59 -5.80
N ALA A 196 11.28 9.58 -6.02
CA ALA A 196 12.51 9.39 -6.80
C ALA A 196 13.40 8.24 -6.30
N ALA A 197 13.52 8.09 -4.98
CA ALA A 197 14.40 7.09 -4.37
C ALA A 197 13.93 5.65 -4.64
N SER A 198 12.62 5.37 -4.58
CA SER A 198 12.08 4.01 -4.65
C SER A 198 11.58 3.59 -6.04
N THR A 199 11.53 4.51 -7.01
CA THR A 199 10.97 4.25 -8.34
C THR A 199 12.05 3.95 -9.38
N HIS A 200 11.82 2.90 -10.17
CA HIS A 200 12.48 2.72 -11.47
C HIS A 200 11.88 3.71 -12.47
N VAL A 201 12.61 4.77 -12.76
CA VAL A 201 12.06 5.92 -13.49
C VAL A 201 11.88 5.58 -14.98
N TYR A 202 10.88 6.19 -15.61
CA TYR A 202 10.79 6.21 -17.06
C TYR A 202 11.74 7.29 -17.62
N LEU A 203 12.49 6.95 -18.65
CA LEU A 203 13.48 7.82 -19.30
C LEU A 203 12.94 8.25 -20.68
N PRO A 204 12.25 9.41 -20.81
CA PRO A 204 11.56 9.80 -22.04
C PRO A 204 12.48 9.91 -23.25
N LYS A 205 13.72 10.37 -23.02
CA LYS A 205 14.73 10.51 -24.08
C LYS A 205 15.16 9.16 -24.67
N LEU A 206 15.02 8.07 -23.91
CA LEU A 206 15.36 6.72 -24.34
C LEU A 206 14.13 5.86 -24.67
N GLY A 207 12.92 6.34 -24.37
CA GLY A 207 11.69 5.60 -24.62
C GLY A 207 11.55 4.29 -23.82
N ARG A 208 12.17 4.21 -22.64
CA ARG A 208 12.19 3.01 -21.80
C ARG A 208 12.29 3.33 -20.31
N TYR A 209 11.98 2.35 -19.48
CA TYR A 209 12.31 2.40 -18.06
C TYR A 209 13.82 2.28 -17.80
N GLU A 210 14.24 2.82 -16.66
CA GLU A 210 15.56 2.65 -16.07
C GLU A 210 15.84 1.15 -15.84
N THR A 211 17.08 0.72 -16.12
CA THR A 211 17.52 -0.64 -15.80
C THR A 211 17.94 -0.76 -14.33
N ASP A 212 18.10 -1.99 -13.84
CA ASP A 212 18.56 -2.22 -12.45
C ASP A 212 19.92 -1.58 -12.18
N ASP A 213 20.85 -1.67 -13.13
CA ASP A 213 22.20 -1.10 -12.98
C ASP A 213 22.17 0.43 -12.96
N GLU A 214 21.32 1.04 -13.79
CA GLU A 214 21.12 2.50 -13.82
C GLU A 214 20.51 2.98 -12.49
N TYR A 215 19.47 2.29 -12.01
CA TYR A 215 18.82 2.57 -10.73
C TYR A 215 19.81 2.49 -9.57
N ARG A 216 20.53 1.36 -9.44
CA ARG A 216 21.54 1.15 -8.37
C ARG A 216 22.61 2.23 -8.38
N LYS A 217 23.11 2.60 -9.57
CA LYS A 217 24.11 3.65 -9.71
C LYS A 217 23.59 5.02 -9.27
N ARG A 218 22.36 5.37 -9.67
CA ARG A 218 21.72 6.64 -9.32
C ARG A 218 21.54 6.75 -7.81
N VAL A 219 20.89 5.77 -7.17
CA VAL A 219 20.57 5.84 -5.74
C VAL A 219 21.83 5.76 -4.87
N ARG A 220 22.80 4.90 -5.21
CA ARG A 220 24.08 4.82 -4.47
C ARG A 220 24.87 6.13 -4.57
N GLY A 221 24.92 6.73 -5.77
CA GLY A 221 25.62 7.98 -6.00
C GLY A 221 25.04 9.14 -5.19
N ASP A 222 23.71 9.25 -5.15
CA ASP A 222 23.02 10.27 -4.36
C ASP A 222 23.26 10.11 -2.85
N LEU A 223 23.06 8.90 -2.33
CA LEU A 223 23.24 8.59 -0.91
C LEU A 223 24.68 8.87 -0.45
N GLN A 224 25.67 8.44 -1.24
CA GLN A 224 27.08 8.68 -0.93
C GLN A 224 27.40 10.18 -0.90
N LEU A 225 26.91 10.95 -1.88
CA LEU A 225 27.10 12.39 -1.93
C LEU A 225 26.50 13.09 -0.70
N SER A 226 25.28 12.69 -0.30
CA SER A 226 24.63 13.25 0.89
C SER A 226 25.42 12.96 2.17
N VAL A 227 25.88 11.73 2.35
CA VAL A 227 26.74 11.32 3.49
C VAL A 227 28.05 12.12 3.51
N ASP A 228 28.70 12.28 2.36
CA ASP A 228 29.97 12.98 2.25
C ASP A 228 29.82 14.48 2.58
N ILE A 229 28.74 15.12 2.12
CA ILE A 229 28.43 16.52 2.45
C ILE A 229 28.24 16.69 3.95
N ILE A 230 27.37 15.89 4.58
CA ILE A 230 27.10 16.00 6.03
C ILE A 230 28.38 15.77 6.82
N ARG A 231 29.15 14.72 6.48
CA ARG A 231 30.42 14.42 7.15
C ARG A 231 31.43 15.55 7.00
N LYS A 232 31.56 16.13 5.80
CA LYS A 232 32.47 17.25 5.54
C LYS A 232 32.11 18.49 6.35
N GLN A 233 30.81 18.80 6.47
CA GLN A 233 30.35 20.02 7.12
C GLN A 233 30.33 19.91 8.65
N THR A 234 30.11 18.72 9.20
CA THR A 234 29.85 18.54 10.63
C THR A 234 30.85 17.66 11.37
N GLY A 235 31.62 16.84 10.65
CA GLY A 235 32.40 15.75 11.23
C GLY A 235 31.55 14.59 11.76
N ALA A 236 30.22 14.62 11.58
CA ALA A 236 29.32 13.59 12.07
C ALA A 236 29.56 12.25 11.36
N ASN A 237 29.36 11.17 12.13
CA ASN A 237 29.35 9.83 11.59
C ASN A 237 27.92 9.46 11.16
N VAL A 238 27.57 9.73 9.90
CA VAL A 238 26.24 9.43 9.35
C VAL A 238 26.09 7.92 9.16
N GLN A 239 25.21 7.30 9.95
CA GLN A 239 24.90 5.87 9.88
C GLN A 239 23.42 5.60 9.60
N SER A 240 22.62 6.64 9.43
CA SER A 240 21.18 6.56 9.34
C SER A 240 20.64 7.29 8.11
N VAL A 241 19.63 6.69 7.48
CA VAL A 241 18.82 7.30 6.42
C VAL A 241 17.38 7.33 6.85
N VAL A 242 16.73 8.45 6.60
CA VAL A 242 15.28 8.56 6.65
C VAL A 242 14.79 8.57 5.21
N TRP A 243 13.84 7.71 4.86
CA TRP A 243 13.37 7.61 3.48
C TRP A 243 12.38 8.72 3.13
N PRO A 244 12.60 9.52 2.06
CA PRO A 244 11.61 10.47 1.57
C PRO A 244 10.26 9.79 1.34
N TYR A 245 9.19 10.42 1.84
CA TYR A 245 7.82 9.87 1.79
C TYR A 245 7.65 8.51 2.51
N GLY A 246 8.64 8.07 3.29
CA GLY A 246 8.72 6.71 3.84
C GLY A 246 8.89 5.62 2.79
N ALA A 247 9.15 5.98 1.53
CA ALA A 247 9.11 5.06 0.40
C ALA A 247 10.46 4.38 0.17
N HIS A 248 10.46 3.05 0.12
CA HIS A 248 11.68 2.26 -0.04
C HIS A 248 11.42 0.89 -0.68
N ASN A 249 12.51 0.22 -1.05
CA ASN A 249 12.51 -1.15 -1.55
C ASN A 249 13.83 -1.84 -1.20
N LEU A 250 13.88 -3.16 -1.35
CA LEU A 250 15.04 -3.98 -1.00
C LEU A 250 16.30 -3.56 -1.77
N MET A 251 16.17 -3.15 -3.03
CA MET A 251 17.31 -2.72 -3.84
C MET A 251 17.90 -1.42 -3.30
N LEU A 252 17.04 -0.46 -2.95
CA LEU A 252 17.42 0.79 -2.30
C LEU A 252 18.09 0.56 -0.94
N ASP A 253 17.50 -0.31 -0.12
CA ASP A 253 18.03 -0.66 1.21
C ASP A 253 19.42 -1.32 1.09
N GLN A 254 19.62 -2.21 0.10
CA GLN A 254 20.93 -2.79 -0.21
C GLN A 254 21.96 -1.71 -0.56
N GLU A 255 21.58 -0.72 -1.39
CA GLU A 255 22.49 0.35 -1.77
C GLU A 255 22.81 1.30 -0.62
N ALA A 256 21.85 1.57 0.27
CA ALA A 256 22.10 2.28 1.51
C ALA A 256 23.09 1.54 2.42
N ALA A 257 22.92 0.22 2.56
CA ALA A 257 23.86 -0.61 3.32
C ALA A 257 25.27 -0.57 2.72
N ASN A 258 25.40 -0.56 1.38
CA ASN A 258 26.69 -0.45 0.69
C ASN A 258 27.40 0.90 0.94
N VAL A 259 26.65 1.98 1.20
CA VAL A 259 27.17 3.30 1.61
C VAL A 259 27.53 3.34 3.11
N GLY A 260 27.20 2.29 3.87
CA GLY A 260 27.51 2.16 5.29
C GLY A 260 26.37 2.59 6.23
N LEU A 261 25.17 2.80 5.70
CA LEU A 261 23.98 3.15 6.47
C LEU A 261 23.41 1.89 7.13
N LYS A 262 23.23 1.95 8.45
CA LYS A 262 22.82 0.81 9.30
C LYS A 262 21.38 0.94 9.80
N TYR A 263 20.90 2.16 9.94
CA TYR A 263 19.55 2.47 10.39
C TYR A 263 18.78 3.09 9.22
N MET A 264 17.63 2.53 8.88
CA MET A 264 16.80 3.03 7.77
C MET A 264 15.39 3.21 8.30
N LEU A 265 14.88 4.43 8.26
CA LEU A 265 13.63 4.81 8.89
C LEU A 265 12.54 5.04 7.82
N THR A 266 11.40 4.39 7.98
CA THR A 266 10.24 4.40 7.07
C THR A 266 9.10 5.25 7.65
N LEU A 267 7.91 5.22 7.05
CA LEU A 267 6.68 5.77 7.65
C LEU A 267 5.64 4.68 7.92
N GLU A 268 6.07 3.42 7.99
CA GLU A 268 5.20 2.35 8.46
C GLU A 268 4.86 2.60 9.96
N PRO A 269 3.59 2.57 10.38
CA PRO A 269 3.20 2.80 11.78
C PRO A 269 3.40 1.56 12.65
N GLY A 270 3.33 1.70 13.97
CA GLY A 270 3.43 0.56 14.90
C GLY A 270 4.75 0.43 15.65
N PRO A 271 4.90 -0.61 16.50
CA PRO A 271 6.08 -0.78 17.35
C PRO A 271 7.26 -1.35 16.57
N ASN A 272 8.48 -1.02 17.02
CA ASN A 272 9.72 -1.64 16.56
C ASN A 272 10.12 -2.80 17.48
N THR A 273 9.50 -3.96 17.27
CA THR A 273 9.75 -5.23 18.00
C THR A 273 11.14 -5.80 17.73
N PRO A 274 11.68 -6.75 18.53
CA PRO A 274 12.95 -7.43 18.25
C PRO A 274 13.08 -8.01 16.84
N GLU A 275 11.95 -8.36 16.21
CA GLU A 275 11.86 -8.92 14.87
C GLU A 275 11.83 -7.84 13.77
N THR A 276 11.56 -6.58 14.12
CA THR A 276 11.62 -5.43 13.21
C THR A 276 13.10 -5.11 12.93
N PRO A 277 13.56 -5.24 11.66
CA PRO A 277 14.95 -4.98 11.33
C PRO A 277 15.27 -3.49 11.47
N LEU A 278 16.51 -3.18 11.86
CA LEU A 278 16.97 -1.78 11.97
C LEU A 278 17.09 -1.09 10.60
N THR A 279 16.98 -1.84 9.50
CA THR A 279 16.89 -1.37 8.13
C THR A 279 15.43 -1.13 7.67
N ALA A 280 14.45 -1.19 8.57
CA ALA A 280 13.06 -0.80 8.31
C ALA A 280 12.39 -0.32 9.61
N ILE A 281 12.96 0.71 10.23
CA ILE A 281 12.47 1.28 11.48
C ILE A 281 11.15 2.02 11.20
N ARG A 282 10.09 1.58 11.87
CA ARG A 282 8.72 2.07 11.78
C ARG A 282 8.56 3.38 12.54
N ARG A 283 7.77 4.33 12.01
CA ARG A 283 7.55 5.67 12.60
C ARG A 283 6.09 6.09 12.50
N SER A 284 5.55 6.65 13.58
CA SER A 284 4.24 7.31 13.55
C SER A 284 4.40 8.74 13.07
N LEU A 285 3.76 9.06 11.96
CA LEU A 285 3.75 10.39 11.34
C LEU A 285 2.87 11.36 12.15
N ILE A 286 3.44 12.49 12.56
CA ILE A 286 2.71 13.54 13.25
C ILE A 286 2.13 14.53 12.23
N SER A 287 0.84 14.82 12.36
CA SER A 287 0.07 15.71 11.50
C SER A 287 -0.46 16.94 12.25
N TYR A 288 -0.92 17.93 11.48
CA TYR A 288 -1.42 19.21 11.98
C TYR A 288 -2.63 19.12 12.95
N ASP A 289 -3.37 18.01 12.90
CA ASP A 289 -4.56 17.73 13.71
C ASP A 289 -4.27 16.87 14.96
N ILE A 290 -2.99 16.66 15.28
CA ILE A 290 -2.58 15.93 16.49
C ILE A 290 -3.07 16.62 17.77
N ASP A 291 -3.52 15.82 18.73
CA ASP A 291 -3.76 16.20 20.12
C ASP A 291 -3.24 15.11 21.06
N THR A 292 -3.44 15.25 22.38
CA THR A 292 -2.96 14.25 23.34
C THR A 292 -3.63 12.88 23.19
N GLY A 293 -4.90 12.83 22.77
CA GLY A 293 -5.62 11.58 22.57
C GLY A 293 -5.15 10.85 21.31
N ASN A 294 -4.94 11.59 20.22
CA ASN A 294 -4.37 11.06 18.98
C ASN A 294 -2.91 10.64 19.19
N LEU A 295 -2.12 11.36 20.00
CA LEU A 295 -0.76 10.94 20.37
C LEU A 295 -0.77 9.60 21.12
N GLU A 296 -1.64 9.43 22.13
CA GLU A 296 -1.74 8.15 22.84
C GLU A 296 -2.15 7.02 21.90
N ARG A 297 -3.08 7.29 20.97
CA ARG A 297 -3.49 6.32 19.95
C ARG A 297 -2.31 5.93 19.05
N SER A 298 -1.55 6.89 18.55
CA SER A 298 -0.40 6.62 17.68
C SER A 298 0.68 5.80 18.39
N LEU A 299 0.91 6.07 19.67
CA LEU A 299 1.84 5.28 20.50
C LEU A 299 1.33 3.85 20.80
N ARG A 300 0.11 3.51 20.40
CA ARG A 300 -0.52 2.18 20.54
C ARG A 300 -0.97 1.58 19.21
N GLU A 301 -0.61 2.18 18.08
CA GLU A 301 -0.82 1.58 16.75
C GLU A 301 -0.26 0.14 16.73
N PRO A 302 -1.01 -0.88 16.29
CA PRO A 302 -0.50 -2.24 16.14
C PRO A 302 0.52 -2.36 15.00
N LEU A 303 1.23 -3.48 14.95
CA LEU A 303 2.15 -3.81 13.84
C LEU A 303 1.41 -4.17 12.54
N THR A 304 0.18 -4.66 12.67
CA THR A 304 -0.63 -5.17 11.55
C THR A 304 -1.57 -4.11 11.00
N HIS A 305 -2.07 -4.29 9.77
CA HIS A 305 -3.13 -3.46 9.19
C HIS A 305 -2.80 -1.97 9.16
N HIS A 306 -1.56 -1.61 8.78
CA HIS A 306 -1.10 -0.21 8.71
C HIS A 306 -1.38 0.58 10.00
N GLY A 307 -1.24 -0.06 11.17
CA GLY A 307 -1.44 0.61 12.46
C GLY A 307 -2.91 0.92 12.79
N GLU A 308 -3.87 0.43 12.02
CA GLU A 308 -5.29 0.65 12.31
C GLU A 308 -5.78 -0.23 13.46
N ILE A 309 -6.56 0.38 14.34
CA ILE A 309 -7.25 -0.30 15.45
C ILE A 309 -8.65 -0.64 14.99
N ASN A 310 -8.95 -1.93 14.86
CA ASN A 310 -10.23 -2.45 14.33
C ASN A 310 -10.56 -1.93 12.91
N PRO A 311 -9.70 -2.23 11.91
CA PRO A 311 -9.87 -1.74 10.55
C PRO A 311 -11.19 -2.22 9.94
N VAL A 312 -11.79 -1.37 9.11
CA VAL A 312 -12.99 -1.67 8.32
C VAL A 312 -12.65 -1.53 6.84
N GLN A 313 -13.05 -2.52 6.05
CA GLN A 313 -12.81 -2.58 4.62
C GLN A 313 -14.08 -2.28 3.82
N ARG A 314 -13.94 -1.34 2.89
CA ARG A 314 -14.94 -0.99 1.85
C ARG A 314 -14.24 -1.13 0.52
N VAL A 315 -14.58 -2.17 -0.22
CA VAL A 315 -13.84 -2.56 -1.43
C VAL A 315 -14.66 -2.31 -2.68
N VAL A 316 -14.00 -1.83 -3.73
CA VAL A 316 -14.53 -1.82 -5.09
C VAL A 316 -13.55 -2.57 -5.98
N GLN A 317 -13.99 -3.63 -6.67
CA GLN A 317 -13.16 -4.33 -7.63
C GLN A 317 -13.41 -3.81 -9.05
N VAL A 318 -12.32 -3.44 -9.73
CA VAL A 318 -12.33 -2.66 -10.97
C VAL A 318 -11.53 -3.40 -12.05
N ASP A 319 -12.18 -3.62 -13.18
CA ASP A 319 -11.57 -4.17 -14.38
C ASP A 319 -10.80 -3.09 -15.16
N MET A 320 -9.52 -3.35 -15.40
CA MET A 320 -8.68 -2.53 -16.26
C MET A 320 -9.09 -2.66 -17.73
N ASP A 321 -9.71 -3.79 -18.09
CA ASP A 321 -10.32 -4.01 -19.40
C ASP A 321 -11.37 -2.95 -19.76
N TYR A 322 -12.06 -2.36 -18.78
CA TYR A 322 -13.03 -1.28 -19.01
C TYR A 322 -12.35 0.10 -19.15
N ILE A 323 -11.15 0.26 -18.60
CA ILE A 323 -10.40 1.52 -18.69
C ILE A 323 -9.70 1.59 -20.05
N TYR A 324 -9.09 0.48 -20.47
CA TYR A 324 -8.34 0.36 -21.70
C TYR A 324 -9.18 0.76 -22.92
N ASP A 325 -8.60 1.63 -23.75
CA ASP A 325 -9.15 1.97 -25.06
C ASP A 325 -7.97 2.13 -26.04
N PRO A 326 -8.08 1.64 -27.29
CA PRO A 326 -7.04 1.85 -28.30
C PRO A 326 -6.79 3.34 -28.60
N ASP A 327 -7.76 4.25 -28.38
CA ASP A 327 -7.55 5.69 -28.38
C ASP A 327 -7.07 6.17 -26.99
N PRO A 328 -5.82 6.66 -26.86
CA PRO A 328 -5.30 7.15 -25.58
C PRO A 328 -6.13 8.30 -24.97
N ARG A 329 -6.86 9.07 -25.79
CA ARG A 329 -7.75 10.14 -25.29
C ARG A 329 -8.99 9.56 -24.61
N GLN A 330 -9.59 8.54 -25.22
CA GLN A 330 -10.74 7.85 -24.64
C GLN A 330 -10.32 7.07 -23.39
N GLN A 331 -9.14 6.43 -23.41
CA GLN A 331 -8.59 5.75 -22.23
C GLN A 331 -8.40 6.72 -21.05
N GLU A 332 -7.90 7.94 -21.30
CA GLU A 332 -7.78 8.96 -20.27
C GLU A 332 -9.14 9.47 -19.78
N ALA A 333 -10.14 9.58 -20.67
CA ALA A 333 -11.51 9.93 -20.29
C ALA A 333 -12.14 8.85 -19.40
N ASN A 334 -11.96 7.58 -19.74
CA ASN A 334 -12.43 6.43 -18.95
C ASN A 334 -11.78 6.43 -17.56
N LEU A 335 -10.46 6.65 -17.49
CA LEU A 335 -9.76 6.81 -16.22
C LEU A 335 -10.32 8.00 -15.42
N GLY A 336 -10.60 9.13 -16.06
CA GLY A 336 -11.23 10.28 -15.43
C GLY A 336 -12.54 9.94 -14.73
N LEU A 337 -13.44 9.22 -15.42
CA LEU A 337 -14.71 8.75 -14.87
C LEU A 337 -14.51 7.87 -13.63
N LEU A 338 -13.57 6.90 -13.70
CA LEU A 338 -13.25 6.05 -12.56
C LEU A 338 -12.74 6.87 -11.36
N ILE A 339 -11.79 7.78 -11.57
CA ILE A 339 -11.23 8.59 -10.48
C ILE A 339 -12.30 9.44 -9.80
N GLU A 340 -13.17 10.10 -10.56
CA GLU A 340 -14.27 10.89 -10.01
C GLU A 340 -15.25 10.02 -9.21
N ARG A 341 -15.61 8.87 -9.77
CA ARG A 341 -16.53 7.93 -9.14
C ARG A 341 -15.98 7.36 -7.83
N ILE A 342 -14.73 6.90 -7.80
CA ILE A 342 -14.10 6.38 -6.59
C ILE A 342 -13.93 7.49 -5.54
N LYS A 343 -13.57 8.71 -5.95
CA LYS A 343 -13.49 9.86 -5.04
C LYS A 343 -14.85 10.22 -4.43
N ASP A 344 -15.92 10.14 -5.21
CA ASP A 344 -17.30 10.44 -4.77
C ASP A 344 -17.90 9.33 -3.89
N LEU A 345 -17.55 8.07 -4.15
CA LEU A 345 -17.97 6.92 -3.35
C LEU A 345 -17.16 6.82 -2.04
N ALA A 346 -15.88 7.21 -2.10
CA ALA A 346 -14.89 7.15 -1.03
C ALA A 346 -14.78 5.77 -0.34
N PRO A 347 -14.60 4.66 -1.09
CA PRO A 347 -14.27 3.37 -0.49
C PRO A 347 -12.88 3.44 0.17
N LYS A 348 -12.52 2.42 0.94
CA LYS A 348 -11.17 2.32 1.50
C LYS A 348 -10.18 1.81 0.46
N VAL A 349 -10.56 0.76 -0.26
CA VAL A 349 -9.67 0.00 -1.13
C VAL A 349 -10.29 -0.19 -2.50
N VAL A 350 -9.46 -0.14 -3.54
CA VAL A 350 -9.78 -0.62 -4.88
C VAL A 350 -8.96 -1.88 -5.18
N TYR A 351 -9.64 -2.97 -5.52
CA TYR A 351 -9.01 -4.16 -6.09
C TYR A 351 -8.88 -3.92 -7.60
N LEU A 352 -7.68 -3.62 -8.07
CA LEU A 352 -7.42 -3.17 -9.43
C LEU A 352 -6.83 -4.29 -10.25
N GLN A 353 -7.51 -4.69 -11.33
CA GLN A 353 -7.04 -5.72 -12.25
C GLN A 353 -5.67 -5.33 -12.86
N ALA A 354 -4.67 -6.19 -12.69
CA ALA A 354 -3.33 -6.00 -13.26
C ALA A 354 -3.09 -6.80 -14.55
N PHE A 355 -4.05 -7.63 -14.93
CA PHE A 355 -4.04 -8.50 -16.11
C PHE A 355 -5.16 -8.12 -17.08
N ALA A 356 -5.11 -8.65 -18.31
CA ALA A 356 -6.15 -8.46 -19.30
C ALA A 356 -6.88 -9.79 -19.60
N ASP A 357 -8.20 -9.78 -19.47
CA ASP A 357 -9.10 -10.84 -19.92
C ASP A 357 -10.34 -10.22 -20.61
N PRO A 358 -10.17 -9.59 -21.79
CA PRO A 358 -11.29 -8.99 -22.51
C PRO A 358 -12.28 -10.02 -23.06
N LYS A 359 -11.96 -11.32 -22.99
CA LYS A 359 -12.82 -12.40 -23.49
C LYS A 359 -13.71 -12.96 -22.38
N GLY A 360 -13.34 -12.76 -21.12
CA GLY A 360 -14.00 -13.36 -19.98
C GLY A 360 -13.89 -14.89 -19.98
N ASP A 361 -12.81 -15.45 -20.53
CA ASP A 361 -12.59 -16.91 -20.57
C ASP A 361 -11.70 -17.40 -19.42
N GLY A 362 -11.25 -16.49 -18.55
CA GLY A 362 -10.40 -16.75 -17.40
C GLY A 362 -8.93 -16.99 -17.76
N ALA A 363 -8.56 -16.94 -19.04
CA ALA A 363 -7.20 -17.15 -19.49
C ALA A 363 -6.48 -15.81 -19.73
N VAL A 364 -5.44 -15.54 -18.95
CA VAL A 364 -4.69 -14.29 -19.10
C VAL A 364 -3.69 -14.39 -20.25
N ASP A 365 -4.03 -13.75 -21.37
CA ASP A 365 -3.18 -13.66 -22.56
C ASP A 365 -2.15 -12.50 -22.47
N SER A 366 -2.42 -11.46 -21.67
CA SER A 366 -1.56 -10.27 -21.55
C SER A 366 -1.77 -9.52 -20.23
N VAL A 367 -0.89 -8.58 -19.91
CA VAL A 367 -0.95 -7.79 -18.66
C VAL A 367 -0.87 -6.28 -18.90
N TYR A 368 -1.13 -5.49 -17.86
CA TYR A 368 -1.15 -4.02 -17.91
C TYR A 368 0.09 -3.33 -17.33
N PHE A 369 1.20 -4.05 -17.20
CA PHE A 369 2.45 -3.53 -16.65
C PHE A 369 3.68 -4.07 -17.41
N PRO A 370 4.80 -3.33 -17.43
CA PRO A 370 6.04 -3.79 -18.03
C PRO A 370 6.52 -5.06 -17.34
N ASN A 371 6.86 -6.09 -18.12
CA ASN A 371 7.30 -7.37 -17.58
C ASN A 371 8.10 -8.20 -18.60
N ARG A 372 8.74 -9.27 -18.13
CA ARG A 372 9.66 -10.14 -18.90
C ARG A 372 8.98 -11.37 -19.50
N ARG A 373 7.77 -11.73 -19.09
CA ARG A 373 7.19 -13.08 -19.33
C ARG A 373 5.92 -13.10 -20.19
N MET A 374 5.14 -12.02 -20.16
CA MET A 374 3.83 -11.85 -20.78
C MET A 374 3.81 -10.65 -21.73
N PRO A 375 3.07 -10.72 -22.84
CA PRO A 375 2.75 -9.53 -23.63
C PRO A 375 2.10 -8.46 -22.74
N MET A 376 2.52 -7.21 -22.92
CA MET A 376 1.89 -6.08 -22.24
C MET A 376 0.88 -5.44 -23.20
N ARG A 377 -0.41 -5.46 -22.83
CA ARG A 377 -1.48 -4.88 -23.67
C ARG A 377 -1.40 -3.36 -23.72
N ALA A 378 -1.17 -2.74 -22.57
CA ALA A 378 -0.86 -1.33 -22.41
C ALA A 378 -0.12 -1.14 -21.09
N ASP A 379 0.81 -0.19 -21.02
CA ASP A 379 1.41 0.23 -19.75
C ASP A 379 0.39 1.09 -18.99
N LEU A 380 -0.48 0.48 -18.19
CA LEU A 380 -1.68 1.15 -17.65
C LEU A 380 -1.83 0.97 -16.14
N PHE A 381 -1.39 -0.14 -15.57
CA PHE A 381 -1.60 -0.42 -14.15
C PHE A 381 -0.97 0.64 -13.25
N SER A 382 0.31 0.98 -13.48
CA SER A 382 1.03 2.03 -12.75
C SER A 382 0.38 3.41 -12.92
N ARG A 383 -0.17 3.69 -14.12
CA ARG A 383 -0.92 4.92 -14.42
C ARG A 383 -2.13 5.05 -13.49
N VAL A 384 -2.98 4.03 -13.47
CA VAL A 384 -4.27 4.04 -12.77
C VAL A 384 -4.09 3.93 -11.26
N ALA A 385 -3.24 3.02 -10.78
CA ALA A 385 -2.99 2.81 -9.36
C ALA A 385 -2.54 4.10 -8.67
N TRP A 386 -1.57 4.81 -9.25
CA TRP A 386 -1.07 6.06 -8.69
C TRP A 386 -2.13 7.17 -8.67
N GLN A 387 -2.98 7.25 -9.70
CA GLN A 387 -4.05 8.25 -9.79
C GLN A 387 -5.14 8.01 -8.75
N LEU A 388 -5.53 6.75 -8.53
CA LEU A 388 -6.44 6.35 -7.46
C LEU A 388 -5.86 6.74 -6.08
N LYS A 389 -4.62 6.37 -5.81
CA LYS A 389 -3.93 6.70 -4.54
C LYS A 389 -3.82 8.21 -4.31
N THR A 390 -3.38 8.96 -5.31
CA THR A 390 -3.06 10.39 -5.13
C THR A 390 -4.26 11.32 -5.25
N ARG A 391 -5.24 11.00 -6.11
CA ARG A 391 -6.41 11.86 -6.38
C ARG A 391 -7.69 11.39 -5.70
N ALA A 392 -7.93 10.08 -5.61
CA ALA A 392 -9.10 9.53 -4.94
C ALA A 392 -8.84 9.17 -3.46
N LYS A 393 -7.56 9.11 -3.04
CA LYS A 393 -7.13 8.85 -1.65
C LYS A 393 -7.58 7.48 -1.12
N VAL A 394 -7.49 6.47 -1.97
CA VAL A 394 -7.80 5.08 -1.64
C VAL A 394 -6.54 4.23 -1.65
N GLU A 395 -6.57 3.12 -0.92
CA GLU A 395 -5.61 2.03 -1.10
C GLU A 395 -5.89 1.29 -2.42
N VAL A 396 -4.85 0.77 -3.05
CA VAL A 396 -4.97 -0.04 -4.28
C VAL A 396 -4.34 -1.39 -4.04
N TYR A 397 -5.11 -2.47 -4.24
CA TYR A 397 -4.56 -3.81 -4.24
C TYR A 397 -4.41 -4.26 -5.68
N ALA A 398 -3.24 -4.80 -6.02
CA ALA A 398 -3.03 -5.41 -7.32
C ALA A 398 -3.75 -6.76 -7.37
N TRP A 399 -4.79 -6.86 -8.19
CA TRP A 399 -5.48 -8.11 -8.45
C TRP A 399 -4.81 -8.84 -9.60
N LEU A 400 -4.27 -10.03 -9.32
CA LEU A 400 -3.47 -10.81 -10.25
C LEU A 400 -3.77 -12.31 -10.15
N PRO A 401 -3.76 -13.06 -11.28
CA PRO A 401 -3.95 -14.51 -11.26
C PRO A 401 -2.84 -15.21 -10.49
N MET A 402 -3.19 -16.32 -9.86
CA MET A 402 -2.20 -17.19 -9.25
C MET A 402 -1.52 -18.11 -10.27
N LEU A 403 -2.30 -18.71 -11.17
CA LEU A 403 -1.89 -19.81 -12.03
C LEU A 403 -2.28 -19.61 -13.51
N ALA A 404 -3.37 -18.91 -13.81
CA ALA A 404 -4.03 -18.83 -15.12
C ALA A 404 -3.33 -17.90 -16.12
N PHE A 405 -1.99 -17.92 -16.13
CA PHE A 405 -1.18 -17.24 -17.13
C PHE A 405 -1.00 -18.11 -18.35
N LYS A 406 -1.57 -17.69 -19.47
CA LYS A 406 -1.33 -18.33 -20.76
C LYS A 406 -0.07 -17.75 -21.38
N LEU A 407 1.06 -18.37 -21.05
CA LEU A 407 2.37 -17.94 -21.55
C LEU A 407 2.44 -18.07 -23.08
N PRO A 408 3.20 -17.18 -23.78
CA PRO A 408 3.42 -17.29 -25.21
C PRO A 408 4.02 -18.64 -25.62
N ASP A 409 3.69 -19.17 -26.80
CA ASP A 409 4.12 -20.50 -27.28
C ASP A 409 5.64 -20.73 -27.25
N GLY A 410 6.44 -19.66 -27.38
CA GLY A 410 7.91 -19.72 -27.29
C GLY A 410 8.48 -19.78 -25.87
N ASN A 411 7.64 -19.66 -24.84
CA ASN A 411 8.06 -19.75 -23.44
C ASN A 411 8.20 -21.22 -23.03
N PRO A 412 9.34 -21.65 -22.44
CA PRO A 412 9.56 -23.04 -22.07
C PRO A 412 8.50 -23.59 -21.08
N ALA A 413 7.92 -22.74 -20.24
CA ALA A 413 6.92 -23.15 -19.26
C ALA A 413 5.48 -23.19 -19.83
N ALA A 414 5.25 -22.83 -21.10
CA ALA A 414 3.89 -22.71 -21.67
C ALA A 414 3.10 -24.03 -21.65
N THR A 415 3.78 -25.18 -21.59
CA THR A 415 3.17 -26.51 -21.54
C THR A 415 3.15 -27.12 -20.13
N HIS A 416 3.68 -26.41 -19.14
CA HIS A 416 3.81 -26.86 -17.75
C HIS A 416 2.53 -26.56 -16.97
N LEU A 417 1.41 -27.08 -17.49
CA LEU A 417 0.06 -26.81 -17.00
C LEU A 417 -0.39 -27.86 -15.98
N VAL A 418 -1.34 -27.47 -15.13
CA VAL A 418 -2.19 -28.38 -14.34
C VAL A 418 -2.88 -29.34 -15.30
N ARG A 419 -2.86 -30.64 -14.98
CA ARG A 419 -3.49 -31.67 -15.79
C ARG A 419 -4.55 -32.40 -14.98
N ALA A 420 -5.71 -32.63 -15.59
CA ALA A 420 -6.67 -33.56 -15.04
C ALA A 420 -6.20 -35.01 -15.24
N LEU A 421 -6.51 -35.88 -14.29
CA LEU A 421 -6.26 -37.31 -14.39
C LEU A 421 -6.93 -37.92 -15.65
N PRO A 422 -6.24 -38.79 -16.41
CA PRO A 422 -6.88 -39.56 -17.49
C PRO A 422 -8.13 -40.30 -16.99
N GLY A 423 -9.26 -40.09 -17.67
CA GLY A 423 -10.56 -40.65 -17.27
C GLY A 423 -11.36 -39.80 -16.28
N ALA A 424 -10.90 -38.61 -15.90
CA ALA A 424 -11.72 -37.65 -15.15
C ALA A 424 -13.04 -37.33 -15.90
N PRO A 425 -14.14 -37.02 -15.21
CA PRO A 425 -15.38 -36.64 -15.90
C PRO A 425 -15.20 -35.34 -16.69
N GLU A 426 -15.99 -35.17 -17.76
CA GLU A 426 -15.78 -34.10 -18.73
C GLU A 426 -15.83 -32.70 -18.10
N LYS A 427 -16.75 -32.50 -17.16
CA LYS A 427 -16.87 -31.23 -16.40
C LYS A 427 -15.61 -30.83 -15.62
N GLN A 428 -14.71 -31.78 -15.31
CA GLN A 428 -13.42 -31.50 -14.66
C GLN A 428 -12.29 -31.22 -15.67
N LYS A 429 -12.49 -31.56 -16.95
CA LYS A 429 -11.52 -31.38 -18.04
C LYS A 429 -11.77 -30.13 -18.88
N THR A 430 -13.03 -29.76 -19.07
CA THR A 430 -13.44 -28.66 -19.96
C THR A 430 -13.88 -27.43 -19.18
N GLY A 431 -13.73 -26.25 -19.78
CA GLY A 431 -14.26 -25.00 -19.23
C GLY A 431 -13.38 -24.36 -18.13
N LYS A 432 -12.19 -24.90 -17.87
CA LYS A 432 -11.19 -24.26 -17.01
C LYS A 432 -10.13 -23.56 -17.86
N PRO A 433 -9.68 -22.36 -17.50
CA PRO A 433 -8.56 -21.73 -18.17
C PRO A 433 -7.28 -22.56 -17.98
N PRO A 434 -6.30 -22.44 -18.89
CA PRO A 434 -4.99 -23.06 -18.72
C PRO A 434 -4.31 -22.48 -17.47
N ARG A 435 -4.13 -23.32 -16.45
CA ARG A 435 -3.43 -22.97 -15.21
C ARG A 435 -2.03 -23.58 -15.23
N LEU A 436 -1.01 -22.79 -14.98
CA LEU A 436 0.34 -23.25 -14.72
C LEU A 436 0.38 -24.14 -13.47
N SER A 437 1.14 -25.24 -13.52
CA SER A 437 1.22 -26.16 -12.38
C SER A 437 1.99 -25.51 -11.22
N PRO A 438 1.42 -25.40 -10.01
CA PRO A 438 2.13 -24.85 -8.85
C PRO A 438 3.21 -25.80 -8.32
N PHE A 439 3.29 -27.03 -8.84
CA PHE A 439 4.29 -28.03 -8.47
C PHE A 439 5.48 -28.05 -9.42
N ASP A 440 5.38 -27.40 -10.58
CA ASP A 440 6.46 -27.34 -11.57
C ASP A 440 7.41 -26.15 -11.28
N PRO A 441 8.72 -26.38 -11.07
CA PRO A 441 9.65 -25.30 -10.72
C PRO A 441 9.81 -24.22 -11.80
N GLU A 442 9.65 -24.59 -13.07
CA GLU A 442 9.77 -23.64 -14.18
C GLU A 442 8.51 -22.79 -14.31
N ALA A 443 7.32 -23.39 -14.15
CA ALA A 443 6.06 -22.67 -14.07
C ALA A 443 6.05 -21.67 -12.89
N ARG A 444 6.46 -22.11 -11.69
CA ARG A 444 6.58 -21.24 -10.50
C ARG A 444 7.52 -20.07 -10.74
N ARG A 445 8.66 -20.29 -11.41
CA ARG A 445 9.61 -19.23 -11.75
C ARG A 445 8.97 -18.18 -12.68
N MET A 446 8.18 -18.59 -13.67
CA MET A 446 7.49 -17.63 -14.55
C MET A 446 6.48 -16.78 -13.77
N ILE A 447 5.68 -17.40 -12.90
CA ILE A 447 4.73 -16.68 -12.02
C ILE A 447 5.50 -15.70 -11.13
N ARG A 448 6.56 -16.16 -10.47
CA ARG A 448 7.42 -15.33 -9.61
C ARG A 448 7.93 -14.09 -10.33
N ASP A 449 8.42 -14.25 -11.56
CA ASP A 449 8.96 -13.13 -12.33
C ASP A 449 7.89 -12.12 -12.76
N ILE A 450 6.66 -12.57 -13.04
CA ILE A 450 5.52 -11.69 -13.34
C ILE A 450 5.16 -10.83 -12.12
N TYR A 451 5.08 -11.44 -10.92
CA TYR A 451 4.83 -10.70 -9.67
C TYR A 451 5.97 -9.74 -9.32
N GLU A 452 7.23 -10.15 -9.54
CA GLU A 452 8.40 -9.28 -9.38
C GLU A 452 8.33 -8.05 -10.29
N ASP A 453 7.99 -8.24 -11.56
CA ASP A 453 7.92 -7.15 -12.53
C ASP A 453 6.79 -6.15 -12.22
N LEU A 454 5.62 -6.66 -11.82
CA LEU A 454 4.53 -5.81 -11.31
C LEU A 454 5.01 -4.93 -10.16
N ALA A 455 5.63 -5.55 -9.15
CA ALA A 455 6.09 -4.87 -7.94
C ALA A 455 7.23 -3.87 -8.22
N LYS A 456 7.98 -4.06 -9.32
CA LYS A 456 9.07 -3.18 -9.70
C LYS A 456 8.61 -1.89 -10.37
N TYR A 457 7.55 -1.95 -11.18
CA TYR A 457 7.13 -0.84 -12.07
C TYR A 457 5.85 -0.11 -11.65
N ALA A 458 5.24 -0.51 -10.53
CA ALA A 458 4.05 0.14 -9.97
C ALA A 458 4.20 0.40 -8.47
N ILE A 459 3.31 1.19 -7.88
CA ILE A 459 3.20 1.40 -6.42
C ILE A 459 1.77 1.11 -6.00
N PHE A 460 1.60 0.20 -5.04
CA PHE A 460 0.30 -0.27 -4.54
C PHE A 460 0.41 -0.72 -3.06
N ASP A 461 -0.73 -0.97 -2.42
CA ASP A 461 -0.85 -1.16 -0.96
C ASP A 461 -1.17 -2.60 -0.54
N GLY A 462 -1.69 -3.40 -1.48
CA GLY A 462 -2.01 -4.80 -1.23
C GLY A 462 -1.96 -5.68 -2.47
N ILE A 463 -2.13 -6.99 -2.28
CA ILE A 463 -2.32 -7.96 -3.34
C ILE A 463 -3.66 -8.66 -3.12
N LEU A 464 -4.46 -8.78 -4.19
CA LEU A 464 -5.55 -9.73 -4.26
C LEU A 464 -5.11 -10.91 -5.13
N PHE A 465 -4.96 -12.08 -4.51
CA PHE A 465 -4.80 -13.34 -5.23
C PHE A 465 -6.16 -13.79 -5.76
N HIS A 466 -6.23 -13.96 -7.08
CA HIS A 466 -7.44 -14.38 -7.77
C HIS A 466 -7.88 -15.81 -7.37
N ASP A 467 -9.11 -16.17 -7.75
CA ASP A 467 -9.78 -17.41 -7.41
C ASP A 467 -9.33 -18.60 -8.29
N ASP A 468 -8.55 -18.36 -9.34
CA ASP A 468 -8.00 -19.37 -10.26
C ASP A 468 -7.02 -20.34 -9.59
N GLY A 469 -6.51 -19.99 -8.40
CA GLY A 469 -5.69 -20.83 -7.54
C GLY A 469 -6.47 -21.96 -6.87
N VAL A 470 -7.07 -22.85 -7.67
CA VAL A 470 -7.79 -24.04 -7.22
C VAL A 470 -7.27 -25.32 -7.87
N LEU A 471 -7.46 -26.46 -7.19
CA LEU A 471 -7.13 -27.79 -7.72
C LEU A 471 -8.21 -28.80 -7.30
N ASP A 472 -8.92 -29.34 -8.28
CA ASP A 472 -10.00 -30.28 -7.99
C ASP A 472 -9.53 -31.67 -7.58
N ASP A 473 -10.46 -32.56 -7.23
CA ASP A 473 -10.15 -33.91 -6.76
C ASP A 473 -9.55 -34.84 -7.84
N TYR A 474 -9.43 -34.38 -9.10
CA TYR A 474 -8.75 -35.06 -10.20
C TYR A 474 -7.45 -34.34 -10.63
N GLU A 475 -7.09 -33.23 -9.98
CA GLU A 475 -5.96 -32.37 -10.28
C GLU A 475 -5.01 -32.23 -9.07
N ASP A 476 -3.70 -32.12 -9.27
CA ASP A 476 -2.95 -32.03 -10.52
C ASP A 476 -2.28 -33.38 -10.87
N ALA A 477 -2.54 -33.91 -12.06
CA ALA A 477 -1.98 -35.15 -12.58
C ALA A 477 -0.70 -34.95 -13.43
N SER A 478 -0.11 -33.76 -13.41
CA SER A 478 1.17 -33.50 -14.07
C SER A 478 2.32 -34.32 -13.44
N PRO A 479 3.38 -34.67 -14.20
CA PRO A 479 4.52 -35.40 -13.65
C PRO A 479 5.19 -34.71 -12.46
N ALA A 480 5.25 -33.37 -12.48
CA ALA A 480 5.79 -32.58 -11.38
C ALA A 480 4.94 -32.72 -10.11
N ALA A 481 3.61 -32.68 -10.25
CA ALA A 481 2.68 -32.86 -9.16
C ALA A 481 2.75 -34.27 -8.56
N LEU A 482 2.78 -35.33 -9.37
CA LEU A 482 2.92 -36.71 -8.89
C LEU A 482 4.20 -36.89 -8.05
N LYS A 483 5.33 -36.34 -8.51
CA LYS A 483 6.59 -36.33 -7.75
C LYS A 483 6.48 -35.54 -6.44
N ALA A 484 5.76 -34.41 -6.44
CA ALA A 484 5.50 -33.65 -5.23
C ALA A 484 4.64 -34.46 -4.24
N TYR A 485 3.66 -35.24 -4.72
CA TYR A 485 2.83 -36.09 -3.87
C TYR A 485 3.64 -37.23 -3.23
N GLU A 486 4.56 -37.84 -3.98
CA GLU A 486 5.50 -38.82 -3.42
C GLU A 486 6.36 -38.21 -2.29
N ALA A 487 6.84 -36.97 -2.47
CA ALA A 487 7.57 -36.25 -1.43
C ALA A 487 6.70 -35.93 -0.20
N MET A 488 5.38 -35.81 -0.35
CA MET A 488 4.42 -35.71 0.75
C MET A 488 4.10 -37.07 1.40
N GLY A 489 4.71 -38.17 0.93
CA GLY A 489 4.43 -39.52 1.41
C GLY A 489 3.04 -40.01 0.98
N LEU A 490 2.61 -39.66 -0.23
CA LEU A 490 1.45 -40.20 -0.92
C LEU A 490 1.92 -41.09 -2.09
N PRO A 491 1.13 -42.07 -2.55
CA PRO A 491 1.48 -42.82 -3.75
C PRO A 491 1.42 -41.90 -4.99
N GLY A 492 2.31 -42.10 -5.96
CA GLY A 492 2.28 -41.42 -7.28
C GLY A 492 1.11 -41.83 -8.19
N ASP A 493 0.02 -42.36 -7.63
CA ASP A 493 -1.20 -42.77 -8.34
C ASP A 493 -2.43 -42.12 -7.69
N ILE A 494 -2.99 -41.12 -8.36
CA ILE A 494 -4.17 -40.38 -7.89
C ILE A 494 -5.39 -41.30 -7.74
N ASN A 495 -5.53 -42.36 -8.54
CA ASN A 495 -6.65 -43.30 -8.35
C ASN A 495 -6.52 -44.07 -7.04
N ALA A 496 -5.31 -44.45 -6.64
CA ALA A 496 -5.05 -45.08 -5.36
C ALA A 496 -5.33 -44.12 -4.20
N ILE A 497 -4.92 -42.84 -4.33
CA ILE A 497 -5.23 -41.78 -3.35
C ILE A 497 -6.74 -41.64 -3.19
N ARG A 498 -7.48 -41.43 -4.29
CA ARG A 498 -8.94 -41.19 -4.27
C ARG A 498 -9.76 -42.33 -3.69
N ARG A 499 -9.27 -43.58 -3.74
CA ARG A 499 -9.96 -44.76 -3.19
C ARG A 499 -9.81 -44.91 -1.67
N SER A 500 -8.84 -44.22 -1.07
CA SER A 500 -8.62 -44.25 0.38
C SER A 500 -9.04 -42.93 1.01
N PRO A 501 -10.01 -42.91 1.94
CA PRO A 501 -10.41 -41.69 2.63
C PRO A 501 -9.25 -40.97 3.33
N GLU A 502 -8.33 -41.73 3.93
CA GLU A 502 -7.15 -41.19 4.62
C GLU A 502 -6.16 -40.53 3.65
N LEU A 503 -5.85 -41.22 2.53
CA LEU A 503 -4.94 -40.66 1.52
C LEU A 503 -5.57 -39.45 0.82
N MET A 504 -6.87 -39.51 0.53
CA MET A 504 -7.60 -38.40 -0.05
C MET A 504 -7.55 -37.16 0.86
N GLN A 505 -7.80 -37.32 2.16
CA GLN A 505 -7.70 -36.22 3.12
C GLN A 505 -6.28 -35.64 3.15
N LYS A 506 -5.26 -36.48 3.25
CA LYS A 506 -3.85 -36.04 3.26
C LYS A 506 -3.48 -35.30 1.98
N TRP A 507 -3.94 -35.78 0.83
CA TRP A 507 -3.70 -35.15 -0.47
C TRP A 507 -4.44 -33.81 -0.61
N THR A 508 -5.71 -33.75 -0.22
CA THR A 508 -6.49 -32.50 -0.16
C THR A 508 -5.76 -31.43 0.65
N ARG A 509 -5.40 -31.73 1.90
CA ARG A 509 -4.65 -30.80 2.76
C ARG A 509 -3.29 -30.42 2.18
N GLY A 510 -2.58 -31.37 1.56
CA GLY A 510 -1.31 -31.13 0.89
C GLY A 510 -1.42 -30.15 -0.29
N LYS A 511 -2.48 -30.25 -1.10
CA LYS A 511 -2.75 -29.31 -2.20
C LYS A 511 -3.06 -27.91 -1.69
N THR A 512 -3.94 -27.79 -0.68
CA THR A 512 -4.28 -26.52 -0.03
C THR A 512 -3.01 -25.83 0.51
N ALA A 513 -2.18 -26.57 1.25
CA ALA A 513 -0.92 -26.06 1.79
C ALA A 513 0.07 -25.63 0.69
N ALA A 514 0.16 -26.37 -0.42
CA ALA A 514 1.05 -26.03 -1.53
C ALA A 514 0.64 -24.72 -2.25
N LEU A 515 -0.66 -24.48 -2.42
CA LEU A 515 -1.18 -23.24 -3.00
C LEU A 515 -0.96 -22.04 -2.07
N ILE A 516 -1.18 -22.21 -0.76
CA ILE A 516 -0.87 -21.17 0.23
C ILE A 516 0.64 -20.87 0.25
N ALA A 517 1.49 -21.90 0.24
CA ALA A 517 2.93 -21.73 0.20
C ALA A 517 3.41 -20.98 -1.06
N LEU A 518 2.77 -21.22 -2.21
CA LEU A 518 3.02 -20.42 -3.42
C LEU A 518 2.66 -18.95 -3.19
N THR A 519 1.48 -18.63 -2.67
CA THR A 519 1.12 -17.21 -2.41
C THR A 519 2.07 -16.54 -1.44
N HIS A 520 2.56 -17.24 -0.41
CA HIS A 520 3.54 -16.70 0.55
C HIS A 520 4.89 -16.42 -0.10
N GLU A 521 5.34 -17.27 -1.03
CA GLU A 521 6.52 -16.97 -1.86
C GLU A 521 6.32 -15.68 -2.65
N LEU A 522 5.17 -15.53 -3.30
CA LEU A 522 4.86 -14.35 -4.12
C LEU A 522 4.72 -13.07 -3.28
N ILE A 523 4.13 -13.16 -2.09
CA ILE A 523 4.08 -12.05 -1.11
C ILE A 523 5.50 -11.58 -0.78
N GLY A 524 6.41 -12.51 -0.48
CA GLY A 524 7.81 -12.18 -0.15
C GLY A 524 8.55 -11.50 -1.31
N VAL A 525 8.24 -11.87 -2.56
CA VAL A 525 8.78 -11.22 -3.75
C VAL A 525 8.29 -9.78 -3.86
N VAL A 526 6.98 -9.56 -3.74
CA VAL A 526 6.38 -8.23 -3.89
C VAL A 526 6.81 -7.29 -2.76
N GLN A 527 6.85 -7.76 -1.52
CA GLN A 527 7.34 -7.00 -0.36
C GLN A 527 8.80 -6.55 -0.53
N GLY A 528 9.59 -7.26 -1.35
CA GLY A 528 10.93 -6.82 -1.72
C GLY A 528 10.98 -5.53 -2.54
N TYR A 529 9.89 -5.15 -3.22
CA TYR A 529 9.84 -3.96 -4.07
C TYR A 529 8.84 -2.89 -3.62
N GLN A 530 7.92 -3.23 -2.71
CA GLN A 530 6.84 -2.35 -2.26
C GLN A 530 6.96 -2.04 -0.77
N ASN A 531 7.51 -0.88 -0.40
CA ASN A 531 7.51 -0.30 0.96
C ASN A 531 7.54 -1.32 2.11
N GLY A 532 8.41 -2.33 2.01
CA GLY A 532 8.61 -3.33 3.05
C GLY A 532 7.43 -4.27 3.32
N ARG A 533 7.17 -4.52 4.61
CA ARG A 533 6.28 -5.60 5.09
C ARG A 533 4.85 -5.12 5.35
N ASP A 534 4.55 -3.86 5.09
CA ASP A 534 3.20 -3.30 5.27
C ASP A 534 2.23 -3.68 4.13
N MET A 535 2.68 -4.31 3.05
CA MET A 535 1.80 -4.82 1.98
C MET A 535 0.73 -5.76 2.55
N LEU A 536 -0.55 -5.41 2.38
CA LEU A 536 -1.68 -6.23 2.84
C LEU A 536 -2.07 -7.30 1.82
N THR A 537 -2.63 -8.40 2.30
CA THR A 537 -2.90 -9.57 1.49
C THR A 537 -4.36 -9.98 1.57
N ALA A 538 -4.96 -10.22 0.40
CA ALA A 538 -6.27 -10.80 0.25
C ALA A 538 -6.22 -11.96 -0.75
N ARG A 539 -7.09 -12.96 -0.56
CA ARG A 539 -7.28 -14.03 -1.54
C ARG A 539 -8.77 -14.34 -1.68
N ASN A 540 -9.22 -14.47 -2.92
CA ASN A 540 -10.58 -14.89 -3.22
C ASN A 540 -10.83 -16.32 -2.73
N ILE A 541 -12.00 -16.56 -2.14
CA ILE A 541 -12.48 -17.87 -1.73
C ILE A 541 -13.93 -18.05 -2.16
N PHE A 542 -14.25 -19.23 -2.70
CA PHE A 542 -15.62 -19.58 -3.07
C PHE A 542 -16.51 -19.72 -1.83
N ALA A 543 -17.75 -19.24 -1.89
CA ALA A 543 -18.69 -19.35 -0.79
C ALA A 543 -19.01 -20.81 -0.43
N SER A 544 -19.04 -21.70 -1.42
CA SER A 544 -19.17 -23.15 -1.20
C SER A 544 -18.15 -23.71 -0.21
N THR A 545 -16.90 -23.24 -0.23
CA THR A 545 -15.84 -23.66 0.71
C THR A 545 -16.12 -23.27 2.17
N VAL A 546 -16.89 -22.20 2.39
CA VAL A 546 -17.27 -21.73 3.73
C VAL A 546 -18.53 -22.45 4.23
N LEU A 547 -19.46 -22.75 3.32
CA LEU A 547 -20.73 -23.40 3.64
C LEU A 547 -20.61 -24.92 3.77
N ASP A 548 -19.69 -25.53 3.01
CA ASP A 548 -19.43 -26.97 2.98
C ASP A 548 -17.91 -27.23 3.08
N PRO A 549 -17.40 -27.66 4.26
CA PRO A 549 -15.99 -28.00 4.43
C PRO A 549 -15.50 -29.12 3.50
N GLU A 550 -16.40 -29.97 2.97
CA GLU A 550 -16.01 -31.02 2.02
C GLU A 550 -15.55 -30.43 0.68
N ALA A 551 -15.93 -29.19 0.37
CA ALA A 551 -15.55 -28.52 -0.85
C ALA A 551 -14.05 -28.32 -1.01
N GLU A 552 -13.29 -28.32 0.09
CA GLU A 552 -11.82 -28.32 0.02
C GLU A 552 -11.29 -29.46 -0.87
N LYS A 553 -11.98 -30.59 -0.95
CA LYS A 553 -11.57 -31.73 -1.79
C LYS A 553 -11.47 -31.36 -3.27
N TRP A 554 -12.37 -30.51 -3.76
CA TRP A 554 -12.46 -30.10 -5.16
C TRP A 554 -12.12 -28.64 -5.43
N THR A 555 -11.78 -27.84 -4.40
CA THR A 555 -11.27 -26.48 -4.56
C THR A 555 -9.80 -26.35 -4.13
N ALA A 556 -9.32 -27.19 -3.22
CA ALA A 556 -8.05 -27.00 -2.50
C ALA A 556 -7.98 -25.62 -1.79
N GLN A 557 -9.13 -25.13 -1.33
CA GLN A 557 -9.26 -23.95 -0.49
C GLN A 557 -9.80 -24.37 0.88
N ASN A 558 -9.28 -23.76 1.94
CA ASN A 558 -9.77 -23.99 3.30
C ASN A 558 -9.91 -22.67 4.04
N TYR A 559 -11.09 -22.43 4.60
CA TYR A 559 -11.42 -21.14 5.19
C TYR A 559 -10.57 -20.80 6.43
N ASP A 560 -10.33 -21.77 7.33
CA ASP A 560 -9.50 -21.56 8.53
C ASP A 560 -8.03 -21.33 8.19
N ASP A 561 -7.51 -22.02 7.16
CA ASP A 561 -6.15 -21.78 6.69
C ASP A 561 -6.02 -20.40 6.06
N PHE A 562 -7.03 -19.93 5.32
CA PHE A 562 -7.03 -18.61 4.70
C PHE A 562 -7.09 -17.51 5.75
N LEU A 563 -7.92 -17.68 6.80
CA LEU A 563 -7.97 -16.77 7.95
C LEU A 563 -6.61 -16.67 8.68
N GLN A 564 -5.76 -17.69 8.60
CA GLN A 564 -4.41 -17.66 9.16
C GLN A 564 -3.37 -17.09 8.19
N ALA A 565 -3.51 -17.39 6.90
CA ALA A 565 -2.50 -17.13 5.89
C ALA A 565 -2.51 -15.71 5.30
N TYR A 566 -3.66 -15.01 5.32
CA TYR A 566 -3.85 -13.70 4.69
C TYR A 566 -4.38 -12.67 5.67
N ASP A 567 -4.18 -11.37 5.41
CA ASP A 567 -4.78 -10.29 6.21
C ASP A 567 -6.30 -10.29 6.05
N TYR A 568 -6.77 -10.51 4.82
CA TYR A 568 -8.18 -10.63 4.50
C TYR A 568 -8.51 -11.87 3.67
N VAL A 569 -9.71 -12.39 3.87
CA VAL A 569 -10.33 -13.40 3.01
C VAL A 569 -11.40 -12.70 2.18
N ALA A 570 -11.21 -12.62 0.87
CA ALA A 570 -12.19 -12.04 -0.05
C ALA A 570 -13.22 -13.13 -0.41
N LEU A 571 -14.33 -13.15 0.33
CA LEU A 571 -15.38 -14.15 0.17
C LEU A 571 -16.34 -13.71 -0.94
N GLU A 572 -16.47 -14.52 -1.98
CA GLU A 572 -17.40 -14.31 -3.09
C GLU A 572 -18.84 -14.56 -2.63
N ALA A 573 -19.42 -13.57 -1.95
CA ALA A 573 -20.76 -13.59 -1.39
C ALA A 573 -21.79 -13.24 -2.49
N MET A 574 -21.84 -14.07 -3.53
CA MET A 574 -22.54 -13.80 -4.78
C MET A 574 -23.73 -14.77 -4.94
N PRO A 575 -24.91 -14.48 -4.33
CA PRO A 575 -26.01 -15.43 -4.26
C PRO A 575 -26.60 -15.80 -5.64
N TYR A 576 -26.52 -14.91 -6.63
CA TYR A 576 -27.00 -15.21 -7.97
C TYR A 576 -26.01 -16.12 -8.70
N MET A 577 -24.70 -15.86 -8.60
CA MET A 577 -23.66 -16.76 -9.11
C MET A 577 -23.79 -18.18 -8.50
N GLU A 578 -24.08 -18.27 -7.20
CA GLU A 578 -24.29 -19.52 -6.47
C GLU A 578 -25.68 -20.14 -6.69
N ASN A 579 -26.51 -19.57 -7.57
CA ASN A 579 -27.87 -20.03 -7.87
C ASN A 579 -28.76 -20.19 -6.63
N ALA A 580 -28.61 -19.31 -5.65
CA ALA A 580 -29.40 -19.33 -4.42
C ALA A 580 -30.89 -19.07 -4.72
N HIS A 581 -31.76 -19.95 -4.20
CA HIS A 581 -33.21 -19.80 -4.36
C HIS A 581 -33.77 -18.60 -3.59
N ASP A 582 -33.28 -18.37 -2.37
CA ASP A 582 -33.55 -17.18 -1.56
C ASP A 582 -32.22 -16.49 -1.22
N PRO A 583 -31.84 -15.45 -1.96
CA PRO A 583 -30.60 -14.71 -1.72
C PRO A 583 -30.45 -14.15 -0.30
N LYS A 584 -31.56 -13.79 0.36
CA LYS A 584 -31.52 -13.19 1.70
C LYS A 584 -31.23 -14.24 2.76
N ASP A 585 -31.93 -15.38 2.70
CA ASP A 585 -31.67 -16.50 3.60
C ASP A 585 -30.28 -17.11 3.38
N TRP A 586 -29.86 -17.24 2.12
CA TRP A 586 -28.52 -17.72 1.78
C TRP A 586 -27.42 -16.82 2.36
N MET A 587 -27.55 -15.50 2.21
CA MET A 587 -26.60 -14.55 2.78
C MET A 587 -26.56 -14.61 4.31
N ALA A 588 -27.71 -14.74 4.96
CA ALA A 588 -27.78 -14.88 6.42
C ALA A 588 -27.07 -16.14 6.92
N LYS A 589 -27.23 -17.26 6.20
CA LYS A 589 -26.50 -18.51 6.49
C LYS A 589 -25.00 -18.37 6.27
N LEU A 590 -24.58 -17.68 5.22
CA LEU A 590 -23.17 -17.44 4.94
C LEU A 590 -22.51 -16.60 6.05
N VAL A 591 -23.13 -15.49 6.45
CA VAL A 591 -22.63 -14.66 7.56
C VAL A 591 -22.57 -15.45 8.87
N ALA A 592 -23.60 -16.26 9.16
CA ALA A 592 -23.61 -17.12 10.33
C ALA A 592 -22.51 -18.20 10.28
N ALA A 593 -22.20 -18.75 9.09
CA ALA A 593 -21.09 -19.68 8.92
C ALA A 593 -19.75 -19.00 9.22
N VAL A 594 -19.48 -17.85 8.60
CA VAL A 594 -18.29 -17.01 8.87
C VAL A 594 -18.16 -16.68 10.36
N GLY A 595 -19.27 -16.30 11.02
CA GLY A 595 -19.29 -15.93 12.44
C GLY A 595 -18.98 -17.06 13.43
N LYS A 596 -18.94 -18.32 12.99
CA LYS A 596 -18.51 -19.46 13.83
C LYS A 596 -16.99 -19.53 13.99
N HIS A 597 -16.24 -18.89 13.09
CA HIS A 597 -14.78 -18.95 13.08
C HIS A 597 -14.19 -17.78 13.85
N ARG A 598 -13.13 -18.06 14.61
CA ARG A 598 -12.38 -17.02 15.30
C ARG A 598 -11.86 -16.01 14.27
N ASP A 599 -12.12 -14.73 14.52
CA ASP A 599 -11.75 -13.62 13.64
C ASP A 599 -12.45 -13.62 12.25
N GLY A 600 -13.39 -14.54 11.98
CA GLY A 600 -14.08 -14.66 10.69
C GLY A 600 -14.70 -13.35 10.22
N LEU A 601 -15.60 -12.76 11.02
CA LEU A 601 -16.24 -11.46 10.69
C LEU A 601 -15.24 -10.30 10.62
N ARG A 602 -14.08 -10.39 11.30
CA ARG A 602 -13.07 -9.34 11.32
C ARG A 602 -12.17 -9.38 10.09
N LYS A 603 -11.86 -10.57 9.56
CA LYS A 603 -10.92 -10.76 8.44
C LYS A 603 -11.60 -11.10 7.11
N THR A 604 -12.89 -11.43 7.10
CA THR A 604 -13.59 -11.71 5.83
C THR A 604 -14.24 -10.47 5.25
N ILE A 605 -13.88 -10.15 4.01
CA ILE A 605 -14.53 -9.16 3.17
C ILE A 605 -15.61 -9.89 2.37
N PHE A 606 -16.87 -9.54 2.57
CA PHE A 606 -17.99 -10.09 1.80
C PHE A 606 -18.09 -9.33 0.47
N GLU A 607 -17.64 -9.95 -0.60
CA GLU A 607 -17.64 -9.40 -1.95
C GLU A 607 -18.97 -9.73 -2.65
N LEU A 608 -19.78 -8.71 -2.90
CA LEU A 608 -21.11 -8.84 -3.50
C LEU A 608 -21.03 -8.69 -5.02
N GLN A 609 -21.89 -9.38 -5.75
CA GLN A 609 -21.98 -9.17 -7.20
C GLN A 609 -22.84 -7.94 -7.54
N ALA A 610 -22.35 -7.12 -8.45
CA ALA A 610 -23.06 -5.97 -9.03
C ALA A 610 -23.75 -6.30 -10.36
N VAL A 611 -23.46 -7.47 -10.94
CA VAL A 611 -24.09 -7.99 -12.16
C VAL A 611 -24.52 -9.45 -11.95
N ASP A 612 -25.52 -9.90 -12.68
CA ASP A 612 -25.92 -11.31 -12.77
C ASP A 612 -25.42 -11.90 -14.09
N TRP A 613 -24.28 -12.59 -14.03
CA TRP A 613 -23.65 -13.26 -15.18
C TRP A 613 -24.54 -14.35 -15.82
N ARG A 614 -25.54 -14.87 -15.10
CA ARG A 614 -26.49 -15.86 -15.66
C ARG A 614 -27.47 -15.21 -16.64
N GLU A 615 -27.70 -13.90 -16.49
CA GLU A 615 -28.63 -13.11 -17.30
C GLU A 615 -27.88 -12.14 -18.23
N HIS A 616 -26.76 -12.57 -18.84
CA HIS A 616 -25.94 -11.75 -19.75
C HIS A 616 -25.49 -10.43 -19.12
N ASP A 617 -24.83 -10.51 -17.98
CA ASP A 617 -24.27 -9.39 -17.22
C ASP A 617 -25.30 -8.31 -16.85
N LYS A 618 -26.54 -8.75 -16.62
CA LYS A 618 -27.62 -7.84 -16.21
C LYS A 618 -27.24 -7.20 -14.87
N PRO A 619 -27.25 -5.85 -14.76
CA PRO A 619 -26.93 -5.20 -13.50
C PRO A 619 -27.90 -5.58 -12.37
N VAL A 620 -27.34 -5.90 -11.21
CA VAL A 620 -28.12 -6.03 -9.97
C VAL A 620 -28.64 -4.64 -9.59
N PRO A 621 -29.93 -4.46 -9.28
CA PRO A 621 -30.46 -3.16 -8.88
C PRO A 621 -29.72 -2.57 -7.69
N THR A 622 -29.17 -1.35 -7.82
CA THR A 622 -28.41 -0.70 -6.74
C THR A 622 -29.13 -0.67 -5.38
N PRO A 623 -30.46 -0.42 -5.29
CA PRO A 623 -31.17 -0.47 -4.01
C PRO A 623 -31.13 -1.85 -3.34
N GLU A 624 -31.04 -2.93 -4.12
CA GLU A 624 -30.91 -4.28 -3.63
C GLU A 624 -29.50 -4.56 -3.10
N LEU A 625 -28.47 -4.17 -3.85
CA LEU A 625 -27.07 -4.26 -3.41
C LEU A 625 -26.86 -3.48 -2.09
N ARG A 626 -27.46 -2.29 -1.97
CA ARG A 626 -27.48 -1.52 -0.72
C ARG A 626 -28.18 -2.28 0.43
N ASP A 627 -29.30 -2.96 0.16
CA ASP A 627 -30.01 -3.76 1.18
C ASP A 627 -29.14 -4.92 1.68
N GLN A 628 -28.43 -5.60 0.77
CA GLN A 628 -27.46 -6.64 1.13
C GLN A 628 -26.36 -6.09 2.06
N MET A 629 -25.75 -4.95 1.72
CA MET A 629 -24.74 -4.30 2.57
C MET A 629 -25.28 -3.88 3.94
N ARG A 630 -26.52 -3.34 4.01
CA ARG A 630 -27.16 -3.01 5.29
C ARG A 630 -27.34 -4.26 6.17
N ARG A 631 -27.75 -5.38 5.58
CA ARG A 631 -27.91 -6.66 6.31
C ARG A 631 -26.58 -7.17 6.85
N LEU A 632 -25.51 -7.11 6.05
CA LEU A 632 -24.15 -7.45 6.52
C LEU A 632 -23.77 -6.63 7.75
N ARG A 633 -23.93 -5.30 7.70
CA ARG A 633 -23.64 -4.42 8.85
C ARG A 633 -24.44 -4.79 10.08
N THR A 634 -25.76 -5.00 9.94
CA THR A 634 -26.64 -5.38 11.06
C THR A 634 -26.25 -6.72 11.67
N ALA A 635 -25.68 -7.63 10.88
CA ALA A 635 -25.19 -8.93 11.32
C ALA A 635 -23.74 -8.90 11.87
N GLY A 636 -23.09 -7.72 11.92
CA GLY A 636 -21.71 -7.56 12.40
C GLY A 636 -20.63 -7.88 11.37
N ALA A 637 -21.01 -8.18 10.12
CA ALA A 637 -20.08 -8.28 8.99
C ALA A 637 -19.74 -6.88 8.48
N LEU A 638 -18.69 -6.30 9.08
CA LEU A 638 -18.32 -4.91 8.83
C LEU A 638 -17.46 -4.71 7.58
N ASN A 639 -16.90 -5.75 6.99
CA ASN A 639 -16.04 -5.67 5.82
C ASN A 639 -16.77 -6.20 4.59
N TYR A 640 -16.93 -5.39 3.56
CA TYR A 640 -17.63 -5.79 2.34
C TYR A 640 -17.27 -4.89 1.15
N GLY A 641 -17.59 -5.38 -0.05
CA GLY A 641 -17.37 -4.67 -1.30
C GLY A 641 -18.26 -5.19 -2.41
N TYR A 642 -17.96 -4.80 -3.64
CA TYR A 642 -18.66 -5.33 -4.81
C TYR A 642 -17.77 -5.46 -6.05
N TYR A 643 -18.20 -6.34 -6.96
CA TYR A 643 -17.62 -6.57 -8.28
C TYR A 643 -18.70 -6.83 -9.34
N PRO A 644 -18.60 -6.33 -10.59
CA PRO A 644 -17.66 -5.29 -11.07
C PRO A 644 -18.16 -3.86 -10.83
N ASP A 645 -17.29 -2.88 -11.04
CA ASP A 645 -17.64 -1.46 -11.15
C ASP A 645 -17.72 -1.03 -12.62
N ASP A 646 -18.92 -0.79 -13.12
CA ASP A 646 -19.17 -0.24 -14.45
C ASP A 646 -19.24 1.29 -14.36
N PHE A 647 -18.06 1.90 -14.18
CA PHE A 647 -17.91 3.34 -14.06
C PHE A 647 -18.28 4.11 -15.34
N ILE A 648 -18.32 3.43 -16.49
CA ILE A 648 -18.74 4.02 -17.77
C ILE A 648 -20.26 4.23 -17.78
N ALA A 649 -21.04 3.21 -17.39
CA ALA A 649 -22.50 3.34 -17.28
C ALA A 649 -22.96 3.95 -15.95
N GLY A 650 -22.04 4.24 -15.04
CA GLY A 650 -22.35 4.77 -13.71
C GLY A 650 -23.04 3.75 -12.80
N ARG A 651 -22.68 2.46 -12.91
CA ARG A 651 -23.32 1.35 -12.20
C ARG A 651 -22.31 0.59 -11.31
N PRO A 652 -22.69 0.23 -10.07
CA PRO A 652 -23.93 0.61 -9.37
C PRO A 652 -24.05 2.13 -9.14
N ASP A 653 -25.23 2.64 -8.79
CA ASP A 653 -25.41 4.08 -8.57
C ASP A 653 -24.60 4.58 -7.35
N THR A 654 -23.68 5.53 -7.58
CA THR A 654 -22.77 6.06 -6.54
C THR A 654 -23.53 6.77 -5.42
N GLU A 655 -24.58 7.52 -5.73
CA GLU A 655 -25.33 8.28 -4.74
C GLU A 655 -26.07 7.35 -3.79
N VAL A 656 -26.65 6.27 -4.33
CA VAL A 656 -27.34 5.24 -3.54
C VAL A 656 -26.36 4.44 -2.67
N LEU A 657 -25.19 4.09 -3.17
CA LEU A 657 -24.21 3.29 -2.40
C LEU A 657 -23.37 4.09 -1.41
N ARG A 658 -23.22 5.42 -1.60
CA ARG A 658 -22.36 6.26 -0.73
C ARG A 658 -22.65 6.08 0.76
N GLU A 659 -23.91 5.95 1.15
CA GLU A 659 -24.34 5.76 2.55
C GLU A 659 -23.72 4.52 3.21
N VAL A 660 -23.52 3.45 2.44
CA VAL A 660 -23.05 2.15 2.94
C VAL A 660 -21.59 1.88 2.58
N MET A 661 -21.04 2.58 1.58
CA MET A 661 -19.67 2.38 1.08
C MET A 661 -18.65 3.40 1.58
N SER A 662 -19.07 4.64 1.88
CA SER A 662 -18.14 5.72 2.20
C SER A 662 -17.41 5.51 3.52
N MET A 663 -16.10 5.74 3.52
CA MET A 663 -15.27 5.85 4.72
C MET A 663 -15.22 7.28 5.30
N LYS A 664 -15.80 8.27 4.61
CA LYS A 664 -15.86 9.64 5.14
C LYS A 664 -16.81 9.73 6.32
N THR A 665 -16.30 10.23 7.44
CA THR A 665 -17.06 10.47 8.67
C THR A 665 -17.63 11.90 8.77
N THR A 666 -17.27 12.78 7.84
CA THR A 666 -17.76 14.16 7.72
C THR A 666 -18.48 14.38 6.39
N ILE A 667 -19.59 15.11 6.42
CA ILE A 667 -20.31 15.52 5.21
C ILE A 667 -19.57 16.72 4.62
N GLU A 668 -18.83 16.52 3.53
CA GLU A 668 -18.35 17.64 2.71
C GLU A 668 -19.56 18.23 1.98
N THR A 669 -20.01 19.42 2.39
CA THR A 669 -20.96 20.19 1.59
C THR A 669 -20.28 20.56 0.28
N ARG A 670 -20.66 19.93 -0.84
CA ARG A 670 -20.24 20.36 -2.19
C ARG A 670 -20.51 21.85 -2.31
N ARG A 671 -19.44 22.66 -2.40
CA ARG A 671 -19.56 24.05 -2.81
C ARG A 671 -19.89 24.02 -4.30
N VAL A 672 -21.16 24.23 -4.64
CA VAL A 672 -21.58 24.38 -6.03
C VAL A 672 -20.88 25.62 -6.58
N PRO A 673 -20.05 25.52 -7.64
CA PRO A 673 -19.42 26.68 -8.24
C PRO A 673 -20.49 27.68 -8.67
N SER A 674 -20.22 28.97 -8.46
CA SER A 674 -21.09 30.00 -9.02
C SER A 674 -21.02 29.93 -10.55
N ARG A 675 -22.11 30.29 -11.23
CA ARG A 675 -22.15 30.39 -12.71
C ARG A 675 -21.03 31.27 -13.30
N ALA A 676 -20.49 32.19 -12.51
CA ALA A 676 -19.36 33.04 -12.88
C ALA A 676 -18.01 32.29 -12.88
N GLU A 677 -17.86 31.26 -12.06
CA GLU A 677 -16.67 30.41 -12.01
C GLU A 677 -16.68 29.36 -13.13
N GLU A 678 -17.85 28.82 -13.48
CA GLU A 678 -18.02 27.94 -14.65
C GLU A 678 -17.64 28.63 -15.96
N LEU A 679 -18.02 29.91 -16.11
CA LEU A 679 -17.69 30.70 -17.30
C LEU A 679 -16.20 31.04 -17.42
N LYS A 680 -15.43 31.01 -16.32
CA LYS A 680 -13.97 31.20 -16.33
C LYS A 680 -13.19 29.92 -16.61
N ALA A 681 -13.80 28.75 -16.43
CA ALA A 681 -13.16 27.46 -16.65
C ALA A 681 -13.21 27.00 -18.13
N ILE A 682 -13.92 27.73 -19.00
CA ILE A 682 -13.98 27.46 -20.43
C ILE A 682 -12.67 27.98 -21.06
N PRO A 683 -11.80 27.13 -21.62
CA PRO A 683 -10.61 27.58 -22.32
C PRO A 683 -11.02 28.41 -23.55
N PRO A 684 -10.29 29.48 -23.93
CA PRO A 684 -10.59 30.20 -25.16
C PRO A 684 -10.41 29.25 -26.35
N THR A 685 -11.49 29.05 -27.10
CA THR A 685 -11.51 28.26 -28.34
C THR A 685 -10.56 28.89 -29.35
N VAL A 686 -9.52 28.15 -29.75
CA VAL A 686 -8.71 28.49 -30.93
C VAL A 686 -9.53 28.13 -32.17
N ALA A 687 -9.87 29.13 -32.97
CA ALA A 687 -10.56 28.95 -34.23
C ALA A 687 -9.65 28.24 -35.27
N PRO A 688 -10.18 27.34 -36.11
CA PRO A 688 -9.40 26.66 -37.13
C PRO A 688 -9.27 27.50 -38.41
N GLY A 689 -8.03 27.70 -38.89
CA GLY A 689 -7.79 28.07 -40.28
C GLY A 689 -6.52 28.89 -40.54
N ALA A 690 -5.49 28.24 -41.09
CA ALA A 690 -4.82 28.66 -42.33
C ALA A 690 -3.67 27.68 -42.66
N ALA A 691 -3.91 26.88 -43.70
CA ALA A 691 -2.87 26.16 -44.43
C ALA A 691 -2.00 27.13 -45.24
N ASN A 692 -0.74 26.74 -45.50
CA ASN A 692 0.13 27.01 -46.66
C ASN A 692 1.61 26.99 -46.17
N GLY A 693 2.60 26.40 -46.85
CA GLY A 693 2.69 25.76 -48.16
C GLY A 693 4.13 25.26 -48.34
N ALA A 694 4.31 24.29 -49.23
CA ALA A 694 5.58 23.62 -49.55
C ALA A 694 6.65 24.56 -50.16
N PRO A 695 7.95 24.19 -50.16
CA PRO A 695 9.05 25.07 -50.52
C PRO A 695 9.28 25.13 -52.04
N ARG A 696 9.63 26.30 -52.56
CA ARG A 696 10.23 26.46 -53.90
C ARG A 696 11.46 27.37 -53.81
N ASN A 697 12.61 26.82 -54.17
CA ASN A 697 13.78 27.57 -54.64
C ASN A 697 13.42 28.37 -55.91
N PRO A 698 14.15 29.46 -56.19
CA PRO A 698 15.10 29.37 -57.29
C PRO A 698 16.45 30.06 -57.04
N VAL A 699 17.37 29.71 -57.92
CA VAL A 699 18.78 30.07 -58.00
C VAL A 699 18.99 31.33 -58.84
N ALA A 700 20.00 32.11 -58.44
CA ALA A 700 20.92 32.97 -59.21
C ALA A 700 20.52 34.35 -59.79
N GLU A 701 21.53 35.22 -59.60
CA GLU A 701 22.05 36.27 -60.49
C GLU A 701 21.59 37.74 -60.35
N SER A 702 22.48 38.51 -59.70
CA SER A 702 23.12 39.76 -60.15
C SER A 702 22.27 40.91 -60.71
N GLY A 703 22.44 42.09 -60.11
CA GLY A 703 22.09 43.37 -60.75
C GLY A 703 22.22 44.52 -59.76
N GLY A 704 23.18 45.41 -59.98
CA GLY A 704 23.52 46.51 -59.08
C GLY A 704 22.64 47.76 -59.22
N GLN A 705 22.99 48.74 -58.37
CA GLN A 705 22.74 50.19 -58.46
C GLN A 705 21.28 50.67 -58.27
N ALA A 706 20.99 51.36 -57.15
CA ALA A 706 21.23 52.78 -56.86
C ALA A 706 20.20 53.72 -57.52
N THR A 707 19.35 54.34 -56.69
CA THR A 707 19.19 55.80 -56.48
C THR A 707 17.88 56.05 -55.74
N GLY A 708 17.88 56.99 -54.78
CA GLY A 708 16.67 57.55 -54.17
C GLY A 708 16.05 58.67 -55.02
N PRO A 709 15.33 59.62 -54.41
CA PRO A 709 13.90 59.52 -54.11
C PRO A 709 13.08 60.66 -54.73
N GLY A 710 11.75 60.60 -54.62
CA GLY A 710 10.87 61.78 -54.71
C GLY A 710 9.50 61.49 -55.33
N GLY A 711 8.43 61.83 -54.59
CA GLY A 711 7.04 61.82 -55.07
C GLY A 711 6.06 61.40 -54.01
#